data_AF-A0A9J5ZLC1-F1
#
_entry.id   AF-A0A9J5ZLC1-F1
#
_cell.length_a   1.000
_cell.length_b   1.000
_cell.length_c   1.000
_cell.angle_alpha   90.00
_cell.angle_beta   90.00
_cell.angle_gamma   90.00
#
_symmetry.space_group_name_H-M   'P 1'
#
loop_
_entity.id
_entity.type
_entity.pdbx_description
1 polymer ?
#
loop_
_entity_poly.entity_id
_entity_poly.type
_entity_poly.pdbx_seq_one_letter_code
_entity_poly.pdbx_strand_id
1 'polypeptide(L)'
;MDFKCSDSEQWKEALSSYGASIESLNKPNLVSLDDFYRNELPGVLQQRNPSYITTPELSKLMQWKLTRGKWRPRLLDFVSSLDDAVVRSASEKAFQSLPDISKAISALTVLKGVGPATASAVLAAYAPDIAPFMSDEAMVAAIGNSKDYTLKQYLVLVDKLQAKSKELSAKGDSFTPSDVERALWSSVVGCQIRMTYSDRKHRRNHKTAPLLPQKDAAFSHSEAGFDGASFSGAVFNLSTTIVGAGIMALPATLKQLGAIPGLIVIILAAILTEKSIEMLLRFTRASKSASYSGLAGDAFGGFGRTLLQACIVINNLGTLVVYMIIIGDVLSGTSSDGVHYSGVTEEWFGQHWWNSRSNLLLLTTLLVFAPLISFKRVDSLRYTSALSVALAVVFVVITAGIVIVKFINGSIGMPRLLPKLIDQASFWKLFTTVPVLVTAYICHHNIHPIENELRDGSQMKSIVRTSIVLCSTVYIATSFFGFLLFGDHTLDDVLANFDGELGIPYGSLLNDVVRVSYVIHLMLVFPIVFFSLRLNMDGLFFPYAIPIAYDNRRFFSVTAALICLIFLGANCVPSIWDAFQFTGATATVSVGFIFPAAIVIRDTHGIATKRDRLVSSVMILLAVSSSSVAICSDIYSIFNIGVEA
;
A
#
# COMPACT_ATOMS: atom_id res chain seq x y z
N MET A 1 7.30 -36.69 -0.69
CA MET A 1 6.84 -38.09 -0.59
C MET A 1 5.33 -38.09 -0.84
N ASP A 2 4.84 -38.95 -1.73
CA ASP A 2 3.40 -39.05 -2.04
C ASP A 2 2.69 -39.89 -0.96
N PHE A 3 1.47 -39.49 -0.56
CA PHE A 3 0.64 -40.25 0.38
C PHE A 3 0.33 -41.67 -0.12
N LYS A 4 0.31 -41.88 -1.44
CA LYS A 4 0.14 -43.20 -2.06
C LYS A 4 1.37 -44.12 -1.91
N CYS A 5 2.50 -43.62 -1.44
CA CYS A 5 3.71 -44.43 -1.27
C CYS A 5 3.49 -45.52 -0.20
N SER A 6 3.78 -46.77 -0.55
CA SER A 6 3.67 -47.94 0.36
C SER A 6 5.03 -48.44 0.87
N ASP A 7 6.13 -47.72 0.58
CA ASP A 7 7.49 -48.08 0.99
C ASP A 7 7.77 -47.58 2.42
N SER A 8 7.84 -48.50 3.39
CA SER A 8 8.00 -48.17 4.82
C SER A 8 9.32 -47.45 5.13
N GLU A 9 10.38 -47.70 4.36
CA GLU A 9 11.68 -47.06 4.60
C GLU A 9 11.64 -45.57 4.27
N GLN A 10 10.91 -45.16 3.23
CA GLN A 10 10.72 -43.73 2.91
C GLN A 10 9.93 -43.00 3.99
N TRP A 11 8.94 -43.66 4.60
CA TRP A 11 8.19 -43.09 5.72
C TRP A 11 9.06 -42.95 6.98
N LYS A 12 9.96 -43.91 7.25
CA LYS A 12 10.94 -43.82 8.34
C LYS A 12 11.95 -42.69 8.11
N GLU A 13 12.47 -42.56 6.90
CA GLU A 13 13.40 -41.47 6.54
C GLU A 13 12.72 -40.10 6.68
N ALA A 14 11.49 -39.98 6.21
CA ALA A 14 10.71 -38.75 6.37
C ALA A 14 10.47 -38.43 7.85
N LEU A 15 10.13 -39.43 8.68
CA LEU A 15 9.93 -39.27 10.11
C LEU A 15 11.23 -38.90 10.86
N SER A 16 12.35 -39.55 10.55
CA SER A 16 13.65 -39.25 11.18
C SER A 16 14.16 -37.85 10.83
N SER A 17 13.77 -37.32 9.67
CA SER A 17 14.08 -35.94 9.26
C SER A 17 13.28 -34.85 9.98
N TYR A 18 12.34 -35.20 10.87
CA TYR A 18 11.48 -34.24 11.55
C TYR A 18 12.26 -33.26 12.44
N GLY A 19 13.22 -33.75 13.25
CA GLY A 19 14.02 -32.88 14.12
C GLY A 19 14.81 -31.84 13.32
N ALA A 20 15.51 -32.30 12.26
CA ALA A 20 16.22 -31.44 11.34
C ALA A 20 15.28 -30.43 10.63
N SER A 21 14.05 -30.84 10.30
CA SER A 21 13.03 -29.97 9.71
C SER A 21 12.61 -28.86 10.68
N ILE A 22 12.43 -29.16 11.97
CA ILE A 22 12.11 -28.15 12.99
C ILE A 22 13.24 -27.14 13.17
N GLU A 23 14.49 -27.61 13.28
CA GLU A 23 15.67 -26.74 13.43
C GLU A 23 15.86 -25.82 12.21
N SER A 24 15.68 -26.38 11.01
CA SER A 24 15.87 -25.67 9.74
C SER A 24 14.89 -24.51 9.49
N LEU A 25 13.74 -24.48 10.18
CA LEU A 25 12.78 -23.37 10.10
C LEU A 25 13.30 -22.09 10.76
N ASN A 26 14.32 -22.18 11.63
CA ASN A 26 14.99 -21.06 12.31
C ASN A 26 14.00 -20.07 12.97
N LYS A 27 12.91 -20.59 13.54
CA LYS A 27 11.90 -19.79 14.26
C LYS A 27 12.26 -19.70 15.75
N PRO A 28 12.12 -18.52 16.39
CA PRO A 28 12.47 -18.35 17.79
C PRO A 28 11.62 -19.27 18.67
N ASN A 29 12.27 -19.96 19.61
CA ASN A 29 11.64 -20.87 20.58
C ASN A 29 10.89 -22.08 19.99
N LEU A 30 10.92 -22.33 18.68
CA LEU A 30 10.18 -23.46 18.09
C LEU A 30 10.72 -24.81 18.59
N VAL A 31 12.05 -24.95 18.68
CA VAL A 31 12.70 -26.19 19.15
C VAL A 31 12.28 -26.51 20.58
N SER A 32 12.33 -25.53 21.49
CA SER A 32 11.92 -25.72 22.89
C SER A 32 10.41 -25.92 23.05
N LEU A 33 9.59 -25.29 22.21
CA LEU A 33 8.15 -25.50 22.18
C LEU A 33 7.77 -26.89 21.63
N ASP A 34 8.51 -27.40 20.65
CA ASP A 34 8.31 -28.74 20.08
C ASP A 34 8.75 -29.84 21.04
N ASP A 35 9.86 -29.63 21.76
CA ASP A 35 10.32 -30.50 22.84
C ASP A 35 9.27 -30.61 23.96
N PHE A 36 8.71 -29.47 24.39
CA PHE A 36 7.57 -29.46 25.32
C PHE A 36 6.37 -30.25 24.79
N TYR A 37 5.96 -30.00 23.54
CA TYR A 37 4.76 -30.64 22.97
C TYR A 37 4.93 -32.16 22.81
N ARG A 38 6.13 -32.63 22.43
CA ARG A 38 6.37 -34.04 22.10
C ARG A 38 6.83 -34.89 23.28
N ASN A 39 7.67 -34.33 24.15
CA ASN A 39 8.38 -35.11 25.16
C ASN A 39 7.85 -34.81 26.57
N GLU A 40 7.53 -33.56 26.89
CA GLU A 40 7.05 -33.19 28.23
C GLU A 40 5.53 -33.37 28.39
N LEU A 41 4.74 -32.82 27.46
CA LEU A 41 3.29 -32.72 27.58
C LEU A 41 2.58 -34.10 27.68
N PRO A 42 2.88 -35.12 26.84
CA PRO A 42 2.20 -36.41 26.92
C PRO A 42 2.39 -37.09 28.29
N GLY A 43 3.60 -37.01 28.85
CA GLY A 43 3.91 -37.56 30.18
C GLY A 43 3.14 -36.85 31.29
N VAL A 44 3.04 -35.52 31.22
CA VAL A 44 2.28 -34.72 32.19
C VAL A 44 0.78 -35.03 32.13
N LEU A 45 0.22 -35.23 30.94
CA LEU A 45 -1.20 -35.56 30.77
C LEU A 45 -1.53 -36.95 31.34
N GLN A 46 -0.65 -37.93 31.12
CA GLN A 46 -0.83 -39.31 31.59
C GLN A 46 -0.66 -39.48 33.10
N GLN A 47 0.14 -38.63 33.75
CA GLN A 47 0.35 -38.68 35.22
C GLN A 47 -0.85 -38.16 36.03
N ARG A 48 -1.79 -37.44 35.40
CA ARG A 48 -2.96 -36.87 36.07
C ARG A 48 -4.15 -37.84 36.04
N ASN A 49 -4.85 -37.96 37.17
CA ASN A 49 -6.07 -38.75 37.30
C ASN A 49 -7.20 -37.92 37.96
N PRO A 50 -8.27 -37.54 37.21
CA PRO A 50 -8.45 -37.72 35.77
C PRO A 50 -7.43 -36.94 34.94
N SER A 51 -7.15 -37.38 33.71
CA SER A 51 -6.22 -36.65 32.81
C SER A 51 -6.85 -35.33 32.35
N TYR A 52 -6.08 -34.24 32.35
CA TYR A 52 -6.53 -32.92 31.91
C TYR A 52 -5.35 -32.04 31.47
N ILE A 53 -5.64 -30.99 30.69
CA ILE A 53 -4.69 -29.92 30.35
C ILE A 53 -5.04 -28.65 31.15
N THR A 54 -4.02 -27.89 31.56
CA THR A 54 -4.19 -26.59 32.23
C THR A 54 -4.16 -25.44 31.22
N THR A 55 -4.68 -24.27 31.60
CA THR A 55 -4.63 -23.06 30.75
C THR A 55 -3.20 -22.67 30.34
N PRO A 56 -2.17 -22.71 31.22
CA PRO A 56 -0.79 -22.43 30.82
C PRO A 56 -0.23 -23.43 29.81
N GLU A 57 -0.53 -24.72 29.96
CA GLU A 57 -0.10 -25.76 29.02
C GLU A 57 -0.81 -25.63 27.67
N LEU A 58 -2.12 -25.35 27.67
CA LEU A 58 -2.89 -25.09 26.46
C LEU A 58 -2.38 -23.83 25.74
N SER A 59 -1.96 -22.81 26.48
CA SER A 59 -1.34 -21.60 25.94
C SER A 59 0.02 -21.91 25.31
N LYS A 60 0.87 -22.71 25.97
CA LYS A 60 2.18 -23.13 25.43
C LYS A 60 2.03 -24.05 24.20
N LEU A 61 1.04 -24.94 24.19
CA LEU A 61 0.67 -25.73 23.01
C LEU A 61 0.16 -24.85 21.87
N MET A 62 -0.66 -23.83 22.16
CA MET A 62 -1.10 -22.86 21.14
C MET A 62 0.10 -22.10 20.57
N GLN A 63 1.04 -21.67 21.40
CA GLN A 63 2.29 -21.04 20.93
C GLN A 63 3.09 -21.99 20.04
N TRP A 64 3.25 -23.26 20.41
CA TRP A 64 3.87 -24.27 19.56
C TRP A 64 3.17 -24.37 18.21
N LYS A 65 1.85 -24.55 18.21
CA LYS A 65 1.04 -24.69 16.99
C LYS A 65 1.17 -23.47 16.07
N LEU A 66 1.06 -22.26 16.63
CA LEU A 66 1.15 -21.02 15.88
C LEU A 66 2.56 -20.75 15.35
N THR A 67 3.60 -21.20 16.07
CA THR A 67 5.00 -21.11 15.65
C THR A 67 5.33 -22.14 14.58
N ARG A 68 4.88 -23.40 14.73
CA ARG A 68 5.05 -24.49 13.74
C ARG A 68 4.31 -24.16 12.44
N GLY A 69 3.07 -23.69 12.53
CA GLY A 69 2.20 -23.33 11.40
C GLY A 69 2.10 -21.82 11.13
N LYS A 70 0.87 -21.36 10.86
CA LYS A 70 0.55 -19.95 10.57
C LYS A 70 0.28 -19.18 11.87
N TRP A 71 1.07 -18.13 12.12
CA TRP A 71 0.94 -17.29 13.31
C TRP A 71 -0.36 -16.47 13.32
N ARG A 72 -1.10 -16.51 14.45
CA ARG A 72 -2.38 -15.81 14.66
C ARG A 72 -2.46 -15.32 16.13
N PRO A 73 -1.98 -14.10 16.44
CA PRO A 73 -1.76 -13.68 17.83
C PRO A 73 -3.04 -13.60 18.67
N ARG A 74 -4.17 -13.19 18.06
CA ARG A 74 -5.47 -13.10 18.75
C ARG A 74 -5.97 -14.43 19.34
N LEU A 75 -5.56 -15.58 18.79
CA LEU A 75 -5.95 -16.88 19.34
C LEU A 75 -5.25 -17.16 20.66
N LEU A 76 -4.02 -16.66 20.83
CA LEU A 76 -3.30 -16.80 22.08
C LEU A 76 -3.96 -15.98 23.19
N ASP A 77 -4.42 -14.77 22.89
CA ASP A 77 -5.14 -13.90 23.83
C ASP A 77 -6.46 -14.52 24.31
N PHE A 78 -7.17 -15.24 23.44
CA PHE A 78 -8.39 -15.94 23.83
C PHE A 78 -8.11 -17.13 24.74
N VAL A 79 -7.04 -17.89 24.48
CA VAL A 79 -6.70 -19.07 25.29
C VAL A 79 -6.10 -18.67 26.63
N SER A 80 -5.24 -17.65 26.66
CA SER A 80 -4.60 -17.17 27.91
C SER A 80 -5.58 -16.51 28.87
N SER A 81 -6.75 -16.08 28.39
CA SER A 81 -7.83 -15.51 29.21
C SER A 81 -8.88 -16.54 29.66
N LEU A 82 -8.72 -17.83 29.34
CA LEU A 82 -9.63 -18.88 29.80
C LEU A 82 -9.40 -19.23 31.26
N ASP A 83 -10.50 -19.39 32.00
CA ASP A 83 -10.47 -19.94 33.35
C ASP A 83 -9.99 -21.40 33.33
N ASP A 84 -9.03 -21.72 34.20
CA ASP A 84 -8.37 -23.02 34.29
C ASP A 84 -9.37 -24.14 34.61
N ALA A 85 -10.39 -23.85 35.42
CA ALA A 85 -11.44 -24.81 35.74
C ALA A 85 -12.24 -25.24 34.50
N VAL A 86 -12.50 -24.31 33.58
CA VAL A 86 -13.24 -24.57 32.33
C VAL A 86 -12.40 -25.39 31.36
N VAL A 87 -11.10 -25.07 31.25
CA VAL A 87 -10.15 -25.82 30.40
C VAL A 87 -10.01 -27.26 30.89
N ARG A 88 -9.85 -27.46 32.20
CA ARG A 88 -9.79 -28.80 32.81
C ARG A 88 -11.04 -29.61 32.51
N SER A 89 -12.22 -29.09 32.83
CA SER A 89 -13.49 -29.79 32.61
C SER A 89 -13.73 -30.16 31.14
N ALA A 90 -13.39 -29.26 30.20
CA ALA A 90 -13.52 -29.53 28.77
C ALA A 90 -12.54 -30.63 28.30
N SER A 91 -11.29 -30.61 28.79
CA SER A 91 -10.28 -31.60 28.43
C SER A 91 -10.53 -32.98 29.04
N GLU A 92 -11.00 -33.06 30.29
CA GLU A 92 -11.38 -34.32 30.93
C GLU A 92 -12.50 -35.03 30.15
N LYS A 93 -13.56 -34.28 29.80
CA LYS A 93 -14.66 -34.79 28.98
C LYS A 93 -14.17 -35.25 27.60
N ALA A 94 -13.22 -34.54 27.01
CA ALA A 94 -12.65 -34.89 25.73
C ALA A 94 -11.87 -36.20 25.78
N PHE A 95 -11.02 -36.38 26.81
CA PHE A 95 -10.23 -37.60 26.98
C PHE A 95 -11.09 -38.81 27.34
N GLN A 96 -12.11 -38.64 28.18
CA GLN A 96 -13.08 -39.71 28.49
C GLN A 96 -13.95 -40.12 27.30
N SER A 97 -14.11 -39.24 26.30
CA SER A 97 -14.89 -39.52 25.10
C SER A 97 -14.12 -40.40 24.09
N LEU A 98 -12.80 -40.58 24.23
CA LEU A 98 -12.04 -41.45 23.36
C LEU A 98 -12.45 -42.92 23.59
N PRO A 99 -12.58 -43.75 22.52
CA PRO A 99 -12.07 -43.54 21.17
C PRO A 99 -13.00 -42.75 20.21
N ASP A 100 -14.12 -42.19 20.66
CA ASP A 100 -15.02 -41.35 19.85
C ASP A 100 -14.42 -39.95 19.64
N ILE A 101 -13.64 -39.81 18.56
CA ILE A 101 -12.92 -38.58 18.19
C ILE A 101 -13.88 -37.42 17.90
N SER A 102 -15.08 -37.71 17.38
CA SER A 102 -16.07 -36.68 17.07
C SER A 102 -16.57 -35.99 18.34
N LYS A 103 -16.91 -36.78 19.37
CA LYS A 103 -17.28 -36.27 20.70
C LYS A 103 -16.10 -35.60 21.39
N ALA A 104 -14.90 -36.17 21.30
CA ALA A 104 -13.70 -35.61 21.92
C ALA A 104 -13.35 -34.21 21.38
N ILE A 105 -13.38 -34.01 20.05
CA ILE A 105 -13.17 -32.68 19.45
C ILE A 105 -14.29 -31.72 19.85
N SER A 106 -15.54 -32.18 19.80
CA SER A 106 -16.70 -31.35 20.15
C SER A 106 -16.60 -30.80 21.58
N ALA A 107 -16.14 -31.62 22.53
CA ALA A 107 -15.90 -31.22 23.92
C ALA A 107 -14.84 -30.12 24.07
N LEU A 108 -13.78 -30.14 23.26
CA LEU A 108 -12.72 -29.12 23.27
C LEU A 108 -13.10 -27.84 22.52
N THR A 109 -13.92 -27.94 21.47
CA THR A 109 -14.32 -26.77 20.65
C THR A 109 -15.27 -25.80 21.35
N VAL A 110 -15.75 -26.17 22.55
CA VAL A 110 -16.51 -25.26 23.42
C VAL A 110 -15.62 -24.13 23.96
N LEU A 111 -14.30 -24.36 24.07
CA LEU A 111 -13.35 -23.36 24.56
C LEU A 111 -13.15 -22.24 23.52
N LYS A 112 -13.26 -20.99 23.98
CA LYS A 112 -13.06 -19.81 23.12
C LYS A 112 -11.63 -19.80 22.57
N GLY A 113 -11.48 -19.72 21.25
CA GLY A 113 -10.17 -19.76 20.58
C GLY A 113 -9.66 -21.16 20.24
N VAL A 114 -10.37 -22.23 20.63
CA VAL A 114 -10.04 -23.62 20.31
C VAL A 114 -10.97 -24.12 19.22
N GLY A 115 -10.47 -24.23 17.98
CA GLY A 115 -11.17 -24.88 16.87
C GLY A 115 -10.75 -26.36 16.69
N PRO A 116 -11.31 -27.09 15.72
CA PRO A 116 -10.98 -28.50 15.45
C PRO A 116 -9.49 -28.77 15.31
N ALA A 117 -8.74 -27.87 14.67
CA ALA A 117 -7.29 -28.01 14.55
C ALA A 117 -6.51 -27.80 15.85
N THR A 118 -7.03 -27.03 16.82
CA THR A 118 -6.36 -26.87 18.13
C THR A 118 -6.76 -28.03 19.03
N ALA A 119 -8.04 -28.42 18.99
CA ALA A 119 -8.53 -29.62 19.66
C ALA A 119 -7.77 -30.87 19.21
N SER A 120 -7.50 -31.04 17.91
CA SER A 120 -6.71 -32.17 17.40
C SER A 120 -5.28 -32.19 17.93
N ALA A 121 -4.66 -31.04 18.22
CA ALA A 121 -3.32 -31.00 18.81
C ALA A 121 -3.33 -31.50 20.26
N VAL A 122 -4.35 -31.11 21.02
CA VAL A 122 -4.53 -31.60 22.40
C VAL A 122 -4.76 -33.11 22.41
N LEU A 123 -5.59 -33.62 21.49
CA LEU A 123 -5.84 -35.07 21.38
C LEU A 123 -4.60 -35.83 20.88
N ALA A 124 -3.84 -35.27 19.94
CA ALA A 124 -2.61 -35.92 19.43
C ALA A 124 -1.50 -36.00 20.48
N ALA A 125 -1.43 -35.04 21.41
CA ALA A 125 -0.51 -35.13 22.55
C ALA A 125 -0.94 -36.18 23.58
N TYR A 126 -2.25 -36.42 23.75
CA TYR A 126 -2.77 -37.39 24.73
C TYR A 126 -2.83 -38.84 24.20
N ALA A 127 -3.36 -39.03 22.99
CA ALA A 127 -3.62 -40.32 22.37
C ALA A 127 -3.09 -40.35 20.92
N PRO A 128 -1.75 -40.35 20.74
CA PRO A 128 -1.12 -40.28 19.41
C PRO A 128 -1.47 -41.47 18.50
N ASP A 129 -1.83 -42.61 19.09
CA ASP A 129 -2.26 -43.85 18.40
C ASP A 129 -3.65 -43.74 17.77
N ILE A 130 -4.47 -42.78 18.23
CA ILE A 130 -5.88 -42.65 17.87
C ILE A 130 -6.10 -41.36 17.07
N ALA A 131 -5.58 -40.23 17.54
CA ALA A 131 -5.88 -38.90 17.01
C ALA A 131 -4.63 -38.23 16.42
N PRO A 132 -4.47 -38.14 15.08
CA PRO A 132 -3.41 -37.34 14.48
C PRO A 132 -3.69 -35.83 14.58
N PHE A 133 -2.64 -35.02 14.55
CA PHE A 133 -2.78 -33.57 14.47
C PHE A 133 -3.31 -33.12 13.10
N MET A 134 -4.26 -32.19 13.06
CA MET A 134 -4.81 -31.61 11.82
C MET A 134 -3.86 -30.55 11.23
N SER A 135 -2.69 -30.97 10.74
CA SER A 135 -1.77 -30.08 10.02
C SER A 135 -2.23 -29.81 8.59
N ASP A 136 -1.87 -28.64 8.07
CA ASP A 136 -2.20 -28.24 6.70
C ASP A 136 -1.56 -29.19 5.68
N GLU A 137 -0.33 -29.62 5.96
CA GLU A 137 0.47 -30.51 5.14
C GLU A 137 -0.18 -31.90 5.03
N ALA A 138 -0.63 -32.47 6.16
CA ALA A 138 -1.32 -33.75 6.16
C ALA A 138 -2.69 -33.67 5.48
N MET A 139 -3.43 -32.58 5.68
CA MET A 139 -4.72 -32.34 5.01
C MET A 139 -4.57 -32.29 3.49
N VAL A 140 -3.57 -31.57 2.99
CA VAL A 140 -3.28 -31.49 1.55
C VAL A 140 -2.83 -32.85 1.01
N ALA A 141 -1.92 -33.53 1.70
CA ALA A 141 -1.38 -34.81 1.23
C ALA A 141 -2.42 -35.94 1.23
N ALA A 142 -3.27 -36.02 2.25
CA ALA A 142 -4.22 -37.13 2.40
C ALA A 142 -5.58 -36.86 1.74
N ILE A 143 -6.09 -35.63 1.76
CA ILE A 143 -7.46 -35.30 1.33
C ILE A 143 -7.47 -34.52 0.01
N GLY A 144 -6.41 -33.76 -0.31
CA GLY A 144 -6.32 -32.98 -1.55
C GLY A 144 -7.25 -31.77 -1.63
N ASN A 145 -7.97 -31.44 -0.55
CA ASN A 145 -8.91 -30.31 -0.48
C ASN A 145 -8.36 -29.17 0.40
N SER A 146 -8.71 -27.91 0.09
CA SER A 146 -8.12 -26.73 0.74
C SER A 146 -8.71 -26.46 2.14
N LYS A 147 -7.96 -26.83 3.19
CA LYS A 147 -7.94 -26.26 4.56
C LYS A 147 -9.27 -25.85 5.23
N ASP A 148 -10.37 -26.61 5.09
CA ASP A 148 -11.53 -26.36 5.96
C ASP A 148 -11.30 -27.02 7.33
N TYR A 149 -11.06 -26.20 8.34
CA TYR A 149 -10.90 -26.66 9.73
C TYR A 149 -12.24 -27.05 10.37
N THR A 150 -13.00 -27.92 9.70
CA THR A 150 -14.28 -28.45 10.14
C THR A 150 -14.10 -29.82 10.75
N LEU A 151 -14.98 -30.18 11.68
CA LEU A 151 -15.01 -31.52 12.28
C LEU A 151 -15.14 -32.62 11.20
N LYS A 152 -15.98 -32.38 10.18
CA LYS A 152 -16.21 -33.33 9.09
C LYS A 152 -14.92 -33.66 8.33
N GLN A 153 -14.13 -32.64 7.97
CA GLN A 153 -12.86 -32.91 7.28
C GLN A 153 -11.80 -33.52 8.18
N TYR A 154 -11.79 -33.15 9.47
CA TYR A 154 -10.90 -33.78 10.44
C TYR A 154 -11.16 -35.29 10.57
N LEU A 155 -12.41 -35.73 10.65
CA LEU A 155 -12.74 -37.16 10.70
C LEU A 155 -12.27 -37.90 9.44
N VAL A 156 -12.43 -37.30 8.25
CA VAL A 156 -11.90 -37.89 7.01
C VAL A 156 -10.37 -37.99 7.04
N LEU A 157 -9.67 -37.00 7.63
CA LEU A 157 -8.22 -37.05 7.80
C LEU A 157 -7.82 -38.22 8.71
N VAL A 158 -8.47 -38.33 9.86
CA VAL A 158 -8.23 -39.38 10.85
C VAL A 158 -8.38 -40.76 10.20
N ASP A 159 -9.49 -41.01 9.50
CA ASP A 159 -9.75 -42.31 8.87
C ASP A 159 -8.64 -42.68 7.88
N LYS A 160 -8.19 -41.73 7.06
CA LYS A 160 -7.10 -41.95 6.09
C LYS A 160 -5.76 -42.20 6.76
N LEU A 161 -5.42 -41.44 7.80
CA LEU A 161 -4.13 -41.58 8.49
C LEU A 161 -4.09 -42.86 9.34
N GLN A 162 -5.20 -43.26 9.96
CA GLN A 162 -5.32 -44.54 10.66
C GLN A 162 -5.25 -45.73 9.69
N ALA A 163 -5.89 -45.65 8.51
CA ALA A 163 -5.77 -46.67 7.49
C ALA A 163 -4.32 -46.79 7.00
N LYS A 164 -3.65 -45.65 6.80
CA LYS A 164 -2.25 -45.63 6.37
C LYS A 164 -1.29 -46.14 7.42
N SER A 165 -1.50 -45.80 8.70
CA SER A 165 -0.67 -46.28 9.80
C SER A 165 -0.78 -47.81 9.96
N LYS A 166 -1.99 -48.37 9.78
CA LYS A 166 -2.21 -49.83 9.76
C LYS A 166 -1.53 -50.50 8.56
N GLU A 167 -1.61 -49.91 7.36
CA GLU A 167 -0.94 -50.40 6.15
C GLU A 167 0.59 -50.47 6.36
N LEU A 168 1.19 -49.41 6.90
CA LEU A 168 2.63 -49.36 7.17
C LEU A 168 3.04 -50.31 8.29
N SER A 169 2.19 -50.46 9.32
CA SER A 169 2.47 -51.35 10.46
C SER A 169 2.38 -52.84 10.12
N ALA A 170 1.65 -53.21 9.07
CA ALA A 170 1.59 -54.59 8.58
C ALA A 170 2.93 -55.11 8.03
N LYS A 171 3.90 -54.22 7.76
CA LYS A 171 5.21 -54.56 7.18
C LYS A 171 6.33 -54.73 8.20
N GLY A 172 6.03 -54.69 9.50
CA GLY A 172 6.95 -55.05 10.60
C GLY A 172 7.30 -53.92 11.58
N ASP A 173 7.03 -52.65 11.24
CA ASP A 173 7.37 -51.49 12.07
C ASP A 173 6.13 -50.77 12.59
N SER A 174 6.06 -50.45 13.88
CA SER A 174 4.89 -49.77 14.46
C SER A 174 4.82 -48.29 14.05
N PHE A 175 3.79 -47.90 13.31
CA PHE A 175 3.48 -46.50 12.98
C PHE A 175 2.18 -46.06 13.64
N THR A 176 2.21 -44.94 14.35
CA THR A 176 0.99 -44.27 14.84
C THR A 176 0.43 -43.32 13.77
N PRO A 177 -0.88 -42.98 13.81
CA PRO A 177 -1.43 -41.92 12.95
C PRO A 177 -0.68 -40.59 13.07
N SER A 178 -0.17 -40.28 14.27
CA SER A 178 0.65 -39.09 14.50
C SER A 178 2.04 -39.19 13.85
N ASP A 179 2.64 -40.38 13.73
CA ASP A 179 3.88 -40.58 12.97
C ASP A 179 3.68 -40.33 11.48
N VAL A 180 2.56 -40.81 10.93
CA VAL A 180 2.18 -40.58 9.54
C VAL A 180 2.01 -39.07 9.26
N GLU A 181 1.35 -38.33 10.16
CA GLU A 181 1.25 -36.86 10.06
C GLU A 181 2.63 -36.19 10.05
N ARG A 182 3.50 -36.57 10.99
CA ARG A 182 4.83 -35.97 11.10
C ARG A 182 5.69 -36.26 9.89
N ALA A 183 5.68 -37.50 9.39
CA ALA A 183 6.41 -37.87 8.18
C ALA A 183 5.95 -37.07 6.95
N LEU A 184 4.62 -36.88 6.79
CA LEU A 184 4.08 -36.03 5.73
C LEU A 184 4.54 -34.57 5.89
N TRP A 185 4.45 -34.04 7.10
CA TRP A 185 4.88 -32.68 7.41
C TRP A 185 6.36 -32.47 7.11
N SER A 186 7.23 -33.35 7.59
CA SER A 186 8.68 -33.30 7.36
C SER A 186 9.04 -33.43 5.89
N SER A 187 8.32 -34.27 5.14
CA SER A 187 8.53 -34.37 3.70
C SER A 187 8.18 -33.06 2.97
N VAL A 188 7.09 -32.39 3.36
CA VAL A 188 6.68 -31.11 2.77
C VAL A 188 7.66 -29.99 3.14
N VAL A 189 8.04 -29.88 4.41
CA VAL A 189 9.00 -28.87 4.89
C VAL A 189 10.38 -29.10 4.28
N GLY A 190 10.86 -30.34 4.22
CA GLY A 190 12.10 -30.72 3.54
C GLY A 190 12.07 -30.35 2.05
N CYS A 191 10.95 -30.57 1.36
CA CYS A 191 10.76 -30.11 -0.02
C CYS A 191 10.76 -28.58 -0.14
N GLN A 192 10.07 -27.85 0.74
CA GLN A 192 10.07 -26.38 0.75
C GLN A 192 11.49 -25.82 0.93
N ILE A 193 12.29 -26.42 1.81
CA ILE A 193 13.67 -26.00 2.05
C ILE A 193 14.57 -26.36 0.88
N ARG A 194 14.46 -27.57 0.31
CA ARG A 194 15.19 -27.95 -0.91
C ARG A 194 14.83 -27.05 -2.10
N MET A 195 13.57 -26.66 -2.23
CA MET A 195 13.14 -25.65 -3.21
C MET A 195 13.78 -24.30 -2.90
N THR A 196 13.81 -23.86 -1.63
CA THR A 196 14.46 -22.59 -1.22
C THR A 196 15.97 -22.59 -1.45
N TYR A 197 16.65 -23.75 -1.33
CA TYR A 197 18.09 -23.91 -1.55
C TYR A 197 18.44 -24.07 -3.04
N SER A 198 17.59 -24.77 -3.80
CA SER A 198 17.65 -24.80 -5.27
C SER A 198 17.36 -23.42 -5.84
N ASP A 199 16.40 -22.69 -5.26
CA ASP A 199 16.13 -21.27 -5.53
C ASP A 199 17.27 -20.37 -5.09
N ARG A 200 18.15 -20.75 -4.15
CA ARG A 200 19.40 -19.99 -3.87
C ARG A 200 20.44 -20.18 -4.96
N LYS A 201 20.52 -21.37 -5.56
CA LYS A 201 21.41 -21.66 -6.70
C LYS A 201 20.85 -21.10 -8.02
N HIS A 202 19.52 -21.06 -8.16
CA HIS A 202 18.81 -20.36 -9.23
C HIS A 202 18.66 -18.84 -9.00
N ARG A 203 18.74 -18.33 -7.75
CA ARG A 203 18.75 -16.88 -7.43
C ARG A 203 19.95 -16.12 -7.95
N ARG A 204 20.99 -16.83 -8.42
CA ARG A 204 22.02 -16.20 -9.26
C ARG A 204 21.45 -15.67 -10.57
N ASN A 205 20.27 -16.15 -11.01
CA ASN A 205 19.51 -15.68 -12.16
C ASN A 205 18.02 -15.48 -11.81
N HIS A 206 17.63 -14.22 -11.57
CA HIS A 206 16.24 -13.69 -11.67
C HIS A 206 15.12 -14.26 -10.76
N LYS A 207 14.74 -13.44 -9.76
CA LYS A 207 13.40 -12.81 -9.55
C LYS A 207 13.21 -12.48 -8.06
N THR A 208 12.94 -11.21 -7.78
CA THR A 208 12.67 -10.69 -6.43
C THR A 208 11.26 -10.98 -5.96
N ALA A 209 11.14 -11.31 -4.68
CA ALA A 209 9.91 -11.52 -3.95
C ALA A 209 8.94 -10.32 -4.05
N PRO A 210 7.62 -10.57 -4.07
CA PRO A 210 6.60 -9.54 -4.06
C PRO A 210 6.54 -8.80 -2.69
N LEU A 211 6.12 -7.53 -2.73
CA LEU A 211 6.16 -6.57 -1.61
C LEU A 211 5.06 -6.79 -0.53
N LEU A 212 4.17 -7.76 -0.76
CA LEU A 212 3.30 -8.45 0.21
C LEU A 212 3.19 -9.92 -0.26
N PRO A 213 2.89 -10.90 0.63
CA PRO A 213 2.78 -12.29 0.22
C PRO A 213 1.76 -12.41 -0.92
N GLN A 214 2.18 -12.97 -2.04
CA GLN A 214 1.28 -13.31 -3.13
C GLN A 214 0.24 -14.30 -2.60
N LYS A 215 -1.04 -14.06 -2.90
CA LYS A 215 -2.05 -15.11 -2.94
C LYS A 215 -1.67 -15.93 -4.18
N ASP A 216 -0.94 -17.03 -3.97
CA ASP A 216 -0.54 -17.93 -5.05
C ASP A 216 -1.77 -18.28 -5.89
N ALA A 217 -1.69 -18.05 -7.21
CA ALA A 217 -2.80 -18.26 -8.14
C ALA A 217 -3.19 -19.75 -8.34
N ALA A 218 -2.64 -20.65 -7.52
CA ALA A 218 -3.07 -22.05 -7.41
C ALA A 218 -4.02 -22.28 -6.21
N PHE A 219 -4.31 -21.25 -5.39
CA PHE A 219 -5.16 -21.32 -4.21
C PHE A 219 -6.23 -20.22 -4.23
N SER A 220 -7.16 -20.31 -5.18
CA SER A 220 -8.45 -19.65 -5.07
C SER A 220 -9.32 -20.42 -4.07
N HIS A 221 -9.55 -19.87 -2.88
CA HIS A 221 -10.91 -19.68 -2.34
C HIS A 221 -10.95 -18.89 -1.01
N SER A 222 -11.86 -17.92 -1.00
CA SER A 222 -12.66 -17.38 0.11
C SER A 222 -12.01 -17.27 1.50
N GLU A 223 -11.34 -16.14 1.74
CA GLU A 223 -11.18 -15.63 3.10
C GLU A 223 -12.54 -15.11 3.58
N ALA A 224 -13.19 -15.83 4.49
CA ALA A 224 -14.25 -15.26 5.31
C ALA A 224 -13.63 -14.19 6.23
N GLY A 225 -13.56 -12.94 5.74
CA GLY A 225 -13.28 -11.76 6.56
C GLY A 225 -12.40 -10.66 5.95
N PHE A 226 -11.73 -10.86 4.81
CA PHE A 226 -11.03 -9.78 4.10
C PHE A 226 -11.45 -9.74 2.65
N ASP A 227 -12.56 -9.05 2.46
CA ASP A 227 -13.22 -8.84 1.21
C ASP A 227 -12.44 -7.71 0.51
N GLY A 228 -11.61 -8.02 -0.49
CA GLY A 228 -10.64 -7.09 -1.11
C GLY A 228 -11.20 -5.71 -1.51
N ALA A 229 -10.36 -4.77 -1.95
CA ALA A 229 -10.83 -3.43 -2.29
C ALA A 229 -11.93 -3.48 -3.37
N SER A 230 -13.05 -2.81 -3.11
CA SER A 230 -14.17 -2.65 -4.05
C SER A 230 -13.79 -1.70 -5.20
N PHE A 231 -14.45 -1.82 -6.36
CA PHE A 231 -14.30 -0.90 -7.50
C PHE A 231 -14.38 0.58 -7.09
N SER A 232 -15.44 0.98 -6.38
CA SER A 232 -15.63 2.36 -5.96
C SER A 232 -14.55 2.84 -4.98
N GLY A 233 -14.17 2.00 -4.01
CA GLY A 233 -13.07 2.31 -3.09
C GLY A 233 -11.73 2.51 -3.80
N ALA A 234 -11.43 1.71 -4.83
CA ALA A 234 -10.23 1.86 -5.64
C ALA A 234 -10.27 3.12 -6.53
N VAL A 235 -11.44 3.45 -7.10
CA VAL A 235 -11.64 4.71 -7.83
C VAL A 235 -11.36 5.92 -6.93
N PHE A 236 -11.93 5.92 -5.71
CA PHE A 236 -11.69 7.02 -4.77
C PHE A 236 -10.23 7.11 -4.32
N ASN A 237 -9.57 5.99 -4.02
CA ASN A 237 -8.15 5.99 -3.63
C ASN A 237 -7.25 6.54 -4.75
N LEU A 238 -7.46 6.07 -5.99
CA LEU A 238 -6.71 6.56 -7.14
C LEU A 238 -7.02 8.05 -7.41
N SER A 239 -8.28 8.46 -7.33
CA SER A 239 -8.68 9.86 -7.49
C SER A 239 -8.11 10.78 -6.40
N THR A 240 -8.04 10.33 -5.15
CA THR A 240 -7.38 11.07 -4.06
C THR A 240 -5.90 11.32 -4.37
N THR A 241 -5.22 10.34 -4.97
CA THR A 241 -3.81 10.49 -5.39
C THR A 241 -3.67 11.49 -6.53
N ILE A 242 -4.58 11.43 -7.53
CA ILE A 242 -4.56 12.36 -8.66
C ILE A 242 -4.82 13.78 -8.16
N VAL A 243 -5.96 14.05 -7.51
CA VAL A 243 -6.39 15.40 -7.09
C VAL A 243 -5.28 16.13 -6.31
N GLY A 244 -4.76 15.48 -5.27
CA GLY A 244 -3.55 15.86 -4.55
C GLY A 244 -3.34 17.36 -4.34
N ALA A 245 -2.09 17.83 -4.48
CA ALA A 245 -1.77 19.27 -4.45
C ALA A 245 -1.78 19.92 -5.84
N GLY A 246 -1.75 19.14 -6.92
CA GLY A 246 -1.63 19.66 -8.27
C GLY A 246 -2.80 20.59 -8.64
N ILE A 247 -3.98 20.35 -8.07
CA ILE A 247 -5.20 21.13 -8.27
C ILE A 247 -5.04 22.63 -7.95
N MET A 248 -4.18 23.02 -7.00
CA MET A 248 -4.04 24.43 -6.57
C MET A 248 -3.25 25.29 -7.55
N ALA A 249 -2.31 24.67 -8.26
CA ALA A 249 -1.52 25.36 -9.28
C ALA A 249 -2.26 25.48 -10.62
N LEU A 250 -3.36 24.72 -10.82
CA LEU A 250 -4.03 24.67 -12.12
C LEU A 250 -4.63 26.03 -12.57
N PRO A 251 -5.27 26.85 -11.71
CA PRO A 251 -5.71 28.19 -12.10
C PRO A 251 -4.54 29.08 -12.55
N ALA A 252 -3.40 29.00 -11.86
CA ALA A 252 -2.17 29.72 -12.24
C ALA A 252 -1.64 29.26 -13.60
N THR A 253 -1.78 27.97 -13.95
CA THR A 253 -1.42 27.49 -15.30
C THR A 253 -2.29 28.10 -16.39
N LEU A 254 -3.59 28.34 -16.14
CA LEU A 254 -4.47 29.05 -17.07
C LEU A 254 -4.14 30.54 -17.15
N LYS A 255 -3.70 31.15 -16.04
CA LYS A 255 -3.14 32.51 -16.08
C LYS A 255 -1.91 32.61 -16.98
N GLN A 256 -1.04 31.60 -17.04
CA GLN A 256 0.14 31.64 -17.91
C GLN A 256 -0.21 31.29 -19.37
N LEU A 257 -0.92 30.18 -19.60
CA LEU A 257 -1.23 29.67 -20.93
C LEU A 257 -2.37 30.44 -21.62
N GLY A 258 -3.28 31.04 -20.85
CA GLY A 258 -4.60 31.48 -21.33
C GLY A 258 -5.65 30.38 -21.20
N ALA A 259 -6.92 30.76 -21.12
CA ALA A 259 -8.01 29.83 -20.81
C ALA A 259 -8.14 28.69 -21.84
N ILE A 260 -8.13 28.99 -23.14
CA ILE A 260 -8.34 27.99 -24.19
C ILE A 260 -7.19 26.97 -24.25
N PRO A 261 -5.92 27.38 -24.49
CA PRO A 261 -4.82 26.42 -24.56
C PRO A 261 -4.57 25.73 -23.22
N GLY A 262 -4.77 26.40 -22.07
CA GLY A 262 -4.65 25.77 -20.75
C GLY A 262 -5.61 24.58 -20.58
N LEU A 263 -6.89 24.77 -20.92
CA LEU A 263 -7.89 23.69 -20.89
C LEU A 263 -7.57 22.56 -21.87
N ILE A 264 -7.08 22.89 -23.08
CA ILE A 264 -6.65 21.88 -24.06
C ILE A 264 -5.50 21.04 -23.50
N VAL A 265 -4.48 21.67 -22.89
CA VAL A 265 -3.33 20.94 -22.32
C VAL A 265 -3.76 20.05 -21.16
N ILE A 266 -4.72 20.48 -20.32
CA ILE A 266 -5.29 19.63 -19.25
C ILE A 266 -5.92 18.36 -19.83
N ILE A 267 -6.68 18.48 -20.92
CA ILE A 267 -7.31 17.32 -21.60
C ILE A 267 -6.24 16.43 -22.24
N LEU A 268 -5.24 17.01 -22.91
CA LEU A 268 -4.15 16.26 -23.51
C LEU A 268 -3.33 15.50 -22.46
N ALA A 269 -3.04 16.12 -21.31
CA ALA A 269 -2.34 15.50 -20.20
C ALA A 269 -3.13 14.31 -19.61
N ALA A 270 -4.46 14.43 -19.51
CA ALA A 270 -5.33 13.33 -19.09
C ALA A 270 -5.27 12.14 -20.06
N ILE A 271 -5.36 12.41 -21.38
CA ILE A 271 -5.28 11.37 -22.42
C ILE A 271 -3.91 10.68 -22.41
N LEU A 272 -2.82 11.45 -22.31
CA LEU A 272 -1.46 10.92 -22.24
C LEU A 272 -1.25 10.07 -20.99
N THR A 273 -1.79 10.50 -19.85
CA THR A 273 -1.75 9.73 -18.59
C THR A 273 -2.50 8.42 -18.72
N GLU A 274 -3.73 8.43 -19.26
CA GLU A 274 -4.51 7.21 -19.48
C GLU A 274 -3.76 6.22 -20.38
N LYS A 275 -3.18 6.71 -21.50
CA LYS A 275 -2.41 5.87 -22.43
C LYS A 275 -1.14 5.30 -21.80
N SER A 276 -0.43 6.12 -21.03
CA SER A 276 0.76 5.70 -20.29
C SER A 276 0.45 4.55 -19.33
N ILE A 277 -0.63 4.67 -18.56
CA ILE A 277 -1.06 3.66 -17.60
C ILE A 277 -1.55 2.39 -18.29
N GLU A 278 -2.33 2.53 -19.37
CA GLU A 278 -2.81 1.39 -20.16
C GLU A 278 -1.64 0.55 -20.68
N MET A 279 -0.61 1.20 -21.22
CA MET A 279 0.61 0.54 -21.65
C MET A 279 1.34 -0.11 -20.47
N LEU A 280 1.49 0.62 -19.36
CA LEU A 280 2.14 0.11 -18.16
C LEU A 280 1.49 -1.18 -17.64
N LEU A 281 0.17 -1.22 -17.50
CA LEU A 281 -0.59 -2.39 -17.05
C LEU A 281 -0.46 -3.57 -18.04
N ARG A 282 -0.52 -3.30 -19.35
CA ARG A 282 -0.39 -4.33 -20.38
C ARG A 282 0.99 -5.01 -20.34
N PHE A 283 2.06 -4.22 -20.22
CA PHE A 283 3.43 -4.74 -20.13
C PHE A 283 3.72 -5.42 -18.79
N THR A 284 3.13 -4.93 -17.70
CA THR A 284 3.19 -5.59 -16.38
C THR A 284 2.66 -7.03 -16.44
N ARG A 285 1.50 -7.21 -17.08
CA ARG A 285 0.86 -8.53 -17.26
C ARG A 285 1.70 -9.46 -18.11
N ALA A 286 2.34 -8.96 -19.17
CA ALA A 286 3.24 -9.74 -20.02
C ALA A 286 4.52 -10.18 -19.28
N SER A 287 5.10 -9.29 -18.48
CA SER A 287 6.29 -9.53 -17.64
C SER A 287 6.03 -10.48 -16.45
N LYS A 288 4.76 -10.69 -16.09
CA LYS A 288 4.33 -11.35 -14.83
C LYS A 288 4.93 -10.68 -13.60
N SER A 289 5.19 -9.37 -13.69
CA SER A 289 5.69 -8.55 -12.60
C SER A 289 4.52 -8.04 -11.74
N ALA A 290 4.70 -7.95 -10.42
CA ALA A 290 3.67 -7.48 -9.49
C ALA A 290 3.82 -6.00 -9.08
N SER A 291 4.84 -5.31 -9.59
CA SER A 291 5.13 -3.91 -9.26
C SER A 291 5.73 -3.17 -10.45
N TYR A 292 5.61 -1.85 -10.43
CA TYR A 292 6.22 -0.98 -11.43
C TYR A 292 7.76 -1.13 -11.46
N SER A 293 8.39 -1.12 -10.30
CA SER A 293 9.84 -1.35 -10.16
C SER A 293 10.28 -2.73 -10.64
N GLY A 294 9.42 -3.75 -10.49
CA GLY A 294 9.64 -5.09 -11.04
C GLY A 294 9.63 -5.10 -12.56
N LEU A 295 8.65 -4.42 -13.18
CA LEU A 295 8.56 -4.28 -14.64
C LEU A 295 9.77 -3.53 -15.21
N ALA A 296 10.20 -2.44 -14.57
CA ALA A 296 11.42 -1.74 -14.99
C ALA A 296 12.67 -2.60 -14.85
N GLY A 297 12.73 -3.44 -13.80
CA GLY A 297 13.80 -4.41 -13.59
C GLY A 297 13.86 -5.51 -14.66
N ASP A 298 12.70 -5.91 -15.17
CA ASP A 298 12.58 -6.88 -16.25
C ASP A 298 12.94 -6.27 -17.63
N ALA A 299 12.57 -5.00 -17.88
CA ALA A 299 12.91 -4.32 -19.13
C ALA A 299 14.38 -3.85 -19.20
N PHE A 300 14.94 -3.35 -18.10
CA PHE A 300 16.23 -2.65 -18.05
C PHE A 300 17.24 -3.22 -17.03
N GLY A 301 16.93 -4.35 -16.40
CA GLY A 301 17.78 -4.95 -15.37
C GLY A 301 17.77 -4.19 -14.04
N GLY A 302 18.69 -4.55 -13.14
CA GLY A 302 18.77 -3.96 -11.80
C GLY A 302 18.94 -2.44 -11.78
N PHE A 303 19.66 -1.88 -12.75
CA PHE A 303 19.86 -0.44 -12.85
C PHE A 303 18.54 0.31 -13.10
N GLY A 304 17.73 -0.11 -14.08
CA GLY A 304 16.47 0.56 -14.37
C GLY A 304 15.45 0.44 -13.24
N ARG A 305 15.48 -0.68 -12.49
CA ARG A 305 14.69 -0.82 -11.26
C ARG A 305 15.08 0.22 -10.22
N THR A 306 16.37 0.31 -9.88
CA THR A 306 16.88 1.24 -8.86
C THR A 306 16.61 2.68 -9.25
N LEU A 307 16.82 3.02 -10.53
CA LEU A 307 16.56 4.34 -11.07
C LEU A 307 15.08 4.71 -10.95
N LEU A 308 14.16 3.81 -11.35
CA LEU A 308 12.72 4.06 -11.22
C LEU A 308 12.32 4.21 -9.74
N GLN A 309 12.83 3.38 -8.85
CA GLN A 309 12.56 3.49 -7.41
C GLN A 309 13.04 4.84 -6.86
N ALA A 310 14.23 5.30 -7.26
CA ALA A 310 14.74 6.62 -6.88
C ALA A 310 13.84 7.76 -7.40
N CYS A 311 13.39 7.68 -8.66
CA CYS A 311 12.45 8.67 -9.21
C CYS A 311 11.11 8.68 -8.44
N ILE A 312 10.55 7.52 -8.08
CA ILE A 312 9.32 7.44 -7.28
C ILE A 312 9.53 8.06 -5.89
N VAL A 313 10.68 7.81 -5.24
CA VAL A 313 11.02 8.40 -3.93
C VAL A 313 11.11 9.93 -4.04
N ILE A 314 11.83 10.46 -5.03
CA ILE A 314 11.96 11.91 -5.24
C ILE A 314 10.61 12.55 -5.53
N ASN A 315 9.79 11.93 -6.40
CA ASN A 315 8.44 12.40 -6.72
C ASN A 315 7.55 12.50 -5.49
N ASN A 316 7.48 11.43 -4.70
CA ASN A 316 6.60 11.38 -3.54
C ASN A 316 7.12 12.28 -2.41
N LEU A 317 8.44 12.39 -2.24
CA LEU A 317 9.04 13.32 -1.29
C LEU A 317 8.70 14.77 -1.65
N GLY A 318 8.91 15.17 -2.91
CA GLY A 318 8.57 16.52 -3.39
C GLY A 318 7.08 16.83 -3.25
N THR A 319 6.21 15.87 -3.60
CA THR A 319 4.76 16.03 -3.44
C THR A 319 4.36 16.27 -1.98
N LEU A 320 4.92 15.51 -1.03
CA LEU A 320 4.64 15.67 0.40
C LEU A 320 5.20 16.97 0.98
N VAL A 321 6.34 17.44 0.47
CA VAL A 321 6.89 18.78 0.80
C VAL A 321 5.90 19.85 0.35
N VAL A 322 5.39 19.77 -0.88
CA VAL A 322 4.37 20.72 -1.37
C VAL A 322 3.10 20.68 -0.53
N TYR A 323 2.66 19.51 -0.09
CA TYR A 323 1.48 19.40 0.79
C TYR A 323 1.71 20.14 2.11
N MET A 324 2.92 20.03 2.68
CA MET A 324 3.27 20.80 3.88
C MET A 324 3.30 22.30 3.60
N ILE A 325 3.88 22.74 2.49
CA ILE A 325 3.93 24.16 2.14
C ILE A 325 2.50 24.72 2.06
N ILE A 326 1.59 24.09 1.31
CA ILE A 326 0.22 24.57 1.16
C ILE A 326 -0.52 24.61 2.51
N ILE A 327 -0.38 23.56 3.33
CA ILE A 327 -1.00 23.54 4.66
C ILE A 327 -0.43 24.66 5.55
N GLY A 328 0.88 24.89 5.49
CA GLY A 328 1.54 25.99 6.19
C GLY A 328 1.00 27.34 5.73
N ASP A 329 1.04 27.61 4.43
CA ASP A 329 0.67 28.89 3.84
C ASP A 329 -0.82 29.22 4.07
N VAL A 330 -1.71 28.21 4.00
CA VAL A 330 -3.13 28.41 4.30
C VAL A 330 -3.37 28.69 5.79
N LEU A 331 -2.66 28.02 6.69
CA LEU A 331 -2.86 28.18 8.14
C LEU A 331 -2.17 29.43 8.69
N SER A 332 -0.90 29.68 8.35
CA SER A 332 -0.08 30.79 8.86
C SER A 332 -0.14 32.07 8.03
N GLY A 333 -0.63 31.99 6.79
CA GLY A 333 -0.51 33.07 5.82
C GLY A 333 0.81 32.98 5.04
N THR A 334 0.86 33.72 3.94
CA THR A 334 2.01 33.79 3.04
C THR A 334 2.32 35.23 2.69
N SER A 335 3.58 35.54 2.42
CA SER A 335 4.01 36.87 1.97
C SER A 335 4.58 36.73 0.58
N SER A 336 3.89 37.27 -0.43
CA SER A 336 4.36 37.31 -1.81
C SER A 336 4.30 38.72 -2.35
N ASP A 337 5.31 39.12 -3.13
CA ASP A 337 5.40 40.43 -3.79
C ASP A 337 5.22 41.64 -2.84
N GLY A 338 5.69 41.52 -1.59
CA GLY A 338 5.62 42.58 -0.59
C GLY A 338 4.24 42.78 0.06
N VAL A 339 3.25 41.93 -0.28
CA VAL A 339 1.92 41.89 0.34
C VAL A 339 1.84 40.65 1.24
N HIS A 340 1.36 40.84 2.47
CA HIS A 340 1.10 39.74 3.39
C HIS A 340 -0.36 39.30 3.25
N TYR A 341 -0.56 38.04 2.89
CA TYR A 341 -1.85 37.39 2.78
C TYR A 341 -2.09 36.59 4.07
N SER A 342 -3.11 36.98 4.83
CA SER A 342 -3.33 36.45 6.17
C SER A 342 -3.75 34.98 6.17
N GLY A 343 -3.28 34.24 7.18
CA GLY A 343 -3.62 32.83 7.39
C GLY A 343 -4.98 32.65 8.07
N VAL A 344 -5.60 31.48 7.94
CA VAL A 344 -6.86 31.16 8.67
C VAL A 344 -6.68 31.33 10.18
N THR A 345 -5.53 30.91 10.73
CA THR A 345 -5.26 31.04 12.18
C THR A 345 -5.01 32.49 12.61
N GLU A 346 -4.45 33.30 11.72
CA GLU A 346 -4.23 34.72 11.95
C GLU A 346 -5.55 35.49 11.90
N GLU A 347 -6.44 35.17 10.97
CA GLU A 347 -7.78 35.77 10.87
C GLU A 347 -8.66 35.42 12.08
N TRP A 348 -8.61 34.16 12.55
CA TRP A 348 -9.47 33.71 13.65
C TRP A 348 -8.96 34.11 15.03
N PHE A 349 -7.63 34.12 15.23
CA PHE A 349 -7.03 34.30 16.54
C PHE A 349 -6.12 35.53 16.65
N GLY A 350 -5.89 36.27 15.58
CA GLY A 350 -4.93 37.38 15.52
C GLY A 350 -3.48 36.91 15.49
N GLN A 351 -2.55 37.85 15.31
CA GLN A 351 -1.13 37.53 15.14
C GLN A 351 -0.46 37.14 16.47
N HIS A 352 0.00 35.90 16.57
CA HIS A 352 0.66 35.34 17.74
C HIS A 352 1.93 34.57 17.35
N TRP A 353 2.85 34.38 18.30
CA TRP A 353 4.11 33.65 18.07
C TRP A 353 3.90 32.20 17.59
N TRP A 354 2.81 31.56 18.03
CA TRP A 354 2.46 30.19 17.66
C TRP A 354 1.83 30.10 16.26
N ASN A 355 1.38 31.23 15.70
CA ASN A 355 0.84 31.32 14.33
C ASN A 355 1.94 31.49 13.27
N SER A 356 3.22 31.48 13.67
CA SER A 356 4.31 31.47 12.70
C SER A 356 4.30 30.17 11.88
N ARG A 357 4.62 30.29 10.58
CA ARG A 357 4.64 29.16 9.63
C ARG A 357 5.37 27.93 10.17
N SER A 358 6.57 28.11 10.72
CA SER A 358 7.37 26.99 11.25
C SER A 358 6.72 26.32 12.47
N ASN A 359 6.14 27.11 13.39
CA ASN A 359 5.49 26.59 14.59
C ASN A 359 4.19 25.85 14.26
N LEU A 360 3.36 26.37 13.36
CA LEU A 360 2.14 25.70 12.91
C LEU A 360 2.45 24.41 12.14
N LEU A 361 3.46 24.41 11.27
CA LEU A 361 3.91 23.20 10.59
C LEU A 361 4.42 22.16 11.58
N LEU A 362 5.18 22.56 12.61
CA LEU A 362 5.66 21.65 13.64
C LEU A 362 4.50 21.06 14.44
N LEU A 363 3.56 21.91 14.87
CA LEU A 363 2.37 21.49 15.61
C LEU A 363 1.53 20.51 14.80
N THR A 364 1.27 20.82 13.53
CA THR A 364 0.52 19.96 12.62
C THR A 364 1.25 18.65 12.36
N THR A 365 2.58 18.68 12.23
CA THR A 365 3.41 17.49 12.07
C THR A 365 3.32 16.56 13.28
N LEU A 366 3.38 17.10 14.49
CA LEU A 366 3.34 16.30 15.72
C LEU A 366 1.92 15.81 16.07
N LEU A 367 0.90 16.65 15.89
CA LEU A 367 -0.47 16.34 16.32
C LEU A 367 -1.31 15.64 15.25
N VAL A 368 -1.03 15.86 13.96
CA VAL A 368 -1.80 15.29 12.86
C VAL A 368 -0.97 14.26 12.10
N PHE A 369 0.17 14.64 11.51
CA PHE A 369 0.88 13.72 10.63
C PHE A 369 1.52 12.54 11.36
N ALA A 370 2.22 12.77 12.47
CA ALA A 370 2.87 11.72 13.23
C ALA A 370 1.92 10.57 13.64
N PRO A 371 0.71 10.82 14.20
CA PRO A 371 -0.22 9.74 14.47
C PRO A 371 -0.75 9.08 13.19
N LEU A 372 -1.07 9.86 12.14
CA LEU A 372 -1.62 9.31 10.89
C LEU A 372 -0.62 8.42 10.12
N ILE A 373 0.67 8.76 10.08
CA ILE A 373 1.70 7.99 9.35
C ILE A 373 2.23 6.78 10.14
N SER A 374 1.99 6.75 11.45
CA SER A 374 2.41 5.66 12.35
C SER A 374 1.58 4.38 12.16
N PHE A 375 0.43 4.45 11.49
CA PHE A 375 -0.36 3.26 11.18
C PHE A 375 0.39 2.35 10.18
N LYS A 376 0.54 1.08 10.55
CA LYS A 376 1.23 0.06 9.74
C LYS A 376 0.40 -0.48 8.58
N ARG A 377 -0.92 -0.41 8.71
CA ARG A 377 -1.90 -0.80 7.72
C ARG A 377 -2.95 0.28 7.66
N VAL A 378 -3.41 0.60 6.47
CA VAL A 378 -4.41 1.63 6.28
C VAL A 378 -5.70 0.97 5.78
N ASP A 379 -6.26 0.09 6.63
CA ASP A 379 -7.39 -0.77 6.29
C ASP A 379 -8.74 0.00 6.21
N SER A 380 -8.79 1.27 6.64
CA SER A 380 -9.98 2.15 6.61
C SER A 380 -9.97 3.20 5.48
N LEU A 381 -8.96 3.17 4.59
CA LEU A 381 -8.70 4.19 3.56
C LEU A 381 -9.89 4.54 2.68
N ARG A 382 -10.75 3.57 2.36
CA ARG A 382 -11.85 3.81 1.41
C ARG A 382 -12.75 4.96 1.83
N TYR A 383 -12.98 5.13 3.14
CA TYR A 383 -13.82 6.21 3.66
C TYR A 383 -13.07 7.54 3.71
N THR A 384 -11.78 7.53 4.08
CA THR A 384 -10.95 8.73 4.12
C THR A 384 -10.65 9.26 2.71
N SER A 385 -10.40 8.38 1.74
CA SER A 385 -10.24 8.73 0.32
C SER A 385 -11.54 9.27 -0.28
N ALA A 386 -12.68 8.63 0.00
CA ALA A 386 -13.99 9.14 -0.46
C ALA A 386 -14.29 10.53 0.12
N LEU A 387 -14.03 10.73 1.43
CA LEU A 387 -14.18 12.03 2.08
C LEU A 387 -13.25 13.08 1.48
N SER A 388 -11.98 12.73 1.22
CA SER A 388 -11.01 13.61 0.58
C SER A 388 -11.48 14.06 -0.81
N VAL A 389 -11.94 13.15 -1.67
CA VAL A 389 -12.48 13.52 -2.99
C VAL A 389 -13.73 14.39 -2.85
N ALA A 390 -14.61 14.09 -1.88
CA ALA A 390 -15.80 14.91 -1.63
C ALA A 390 -15.45 16.36 -1.24
N LEU A 391 -14.43 16.57 -0.39
CA LEU A 391 -13.95 17.90 -0.02
C LEU A 391 -13.42 18.68 -1.23
N ALA A 392 -12.72 18.02 -2.16
CA ALA A 392 -12.27 18.67 -3.40
C ALA A 392 -13.44 19.07 -4.31
N VAL A 393 -14.50 18.26 -4.37
CA VAL A 393 -15.73 18.62 -5.10
C VAL A 393 -16.45 19.79 -4.42
N VAL A 394 -16.51 19.82 -3.08
CA VAL A 394 -17.08 20.95 -2.33
C VAL A 394 -16.35 22.26 -2.66
N PHE A 395 -15.01 22.23 -2.72
CA PHE A 395 -14.20 23.37 -3.15
C PHE A 395 -14.61 23.88 -4.54
N VAL A 396 -14.79 22.99 -5.52
CA VAL A 396 -15.26 23.35 -6.86
C VAL A 396 -16.66 23.96 -6.83
N VAL A 397 -17.59 23.36 -6.11
CA VAL A 397 -18.99 23.82 -6.03
C VAL A 397 -19.07 25.22 -5.41
N ILE A 398 -18.31 25.47 -4.34
CA ILE A 398 -18.27 26.80 -3.70
C ILE A 398 -17.66 27.82 -4.66
N THR A 399 -16.51 27.51 -5.28
CA THR A 399 -15.85 28.43 -6.23
C THR A 399 -16.75 28.74 -7.42
N ALA A 400 -17.43 27.74 -7.97
CA ALA A 400 -18.41 27.93 -9.04
C ALA A 400 -19.59 28.80 -8.60
N GLY A 401 -20.10 28.58 -7.38
CA GLY A 401 -21.18 29.40 -6.80
C GLY A 401 -20.78 30.87 -6.64
N ILE A 402 -19.57 31.14 -6.13
CA ILE A 402 -19.01 32.49 -6.01
C ILE A 402 -18.96 33.16 -7.39
N VAL A 403 -18.46 32.44 -8.41
CA VAL A 403 -18.38 32.93 -9.79
C VAL A 403 -19.78 33.23 -10.35
N ILE A 404 -20.77 32.37 -10.15
CA ILE A 404 -22.13 32.60 -10.62
C ILE A 404 -22.73 33.87 -10.00
N VAL A 405 -22.56 34.06 -8.68
CA VAL A 405 -23.07 35.26 -8.00
C VAL A 405 -22.37 36.52 -8.53
N LYS A 406 -21.04 36.51 -8.65
CA LYS A 406 -20.30 37.66 -9.20
C LYS A 406 -20.65 37.93 -10.67
N PHE A 407 -20.95 36.88 -11.45
CA PHE A 407 -21.39 37.01 -12.84
C PHE A 407 -22.74 37.73 -12.92
N ILE A 408 -23.71 37.33 -12.09
CA ILE A 408 -25.03 37.98 -11.98
C ILE A 408 -24.89 39.44 -11.56
N ASN A 409 -23.97 39.73 -10.64
CA ASN A 409 -23.68 41.10 -10.18
C ASN A 409 -22.87 41.93 -11.20
N GLY A 410 -22.52 41.37 -12.35
CA GLY A 410 -21.72 42.06 -13.37
C GLY A 410 -20.29 42.40 -12.92
N SER A 411 -19.80 41.75 -11.88
CA SER A 411 -18.49 42.03 -11.26
C SER A 411 -17.35 41.14 -11.80
N ILE A 412 -17.64 40.28 -12.78
CA ILE A 412 -16.64 39.40 -13.42
C ILE A 412 -16.15 40.02 -14.72
N GLY A 413 -14.84 40.24 -14.79
CA GLY A 413 -14.16 40.56 -16.05
C GLY A 413 -14.03 39.33 -16.94
N MET A 414 -14.06 39.54 -18.26
CA MET A 414 -13.79 38.47 -19.22
C MET A 414 -12.36 37.97 -19.02
N PRO A 415 -12.14 36.67 -18.74
CA PRO A 415 -10.80 36.13 -18.55
C PRO A 415 -10.07 36.10 -19.89
N ARG A 416 -8.74 36.14 -19.83
CA ARG A 416 -7.93 36.12 -21.05
C ARG A 416 -8.00 34.75 -21.74
N LEU A 417 -8.41 34.74 -23.00
CA LEU A 417 -8.57 33.51 -23.78
C LEU A 417 -7.24 32.92 -24.27
N LEU A 418 -6.27 33.79 -24.60
CA LEU A 418 -4.97 33.45 -25.18
C LEU A 418 -3.81 33.89 -24.27
N PRO A 419 -2.59 33.35 -24.43
CA PRO A 419 -1.45 33.74 -23.60
C PRO A 419 -1.02 35.19 -23.91
N LYS A 420 -0.48 35.87 -22.89
CA LYS A 420 0.09 37.22 -23.06
C LYS A 420 1.56 37.08 -23.42
N LEU A 421 1.86 37.14 -24.72
CA LEU A 421 3.22 37.05 -25.25
C LEU A 421 3.79 38.47 -25.42
N ILE A 422 4.33 39.03 -24.34
CA ILE A 422 4.94 40.38 -24.38
C ILE A 422 6.40 40.30 -24.82
N ASP A 423 7.12 39.26 -24.41
CA ASP A 423 8.55 39.07 -24.61
C ASP A 423 8.93 37.59 -24.83
N GLN A 424 10.20 37.36 -25.21
CA GLN A 424 10.75 36.00 -25.38
C GLN A 424 10.67 35.19 -24.08
N ALA A 425 10.86 35.82 -22.92
CA ALA A 425 10.75 35.15 -21.63
C ALA A 425 9.32 34.63 -21.36
N SER A 426 8.28 35.39 -21.73
CA SER A 426 6.88 34.95 -21.63
C SER A 426 6.59 33.74 -22.51
N PHE A 427 7.25 33.62 -23.67
CA PHE A 427 7.14 32.42 -24.50
C PHE A 427 7.74 31.18 -23.82
N TRP A 428 8.93 31.32 -23.22
CA TRP A 428 9.57 30.22 -22.47
C TRP A 428 8.76 29.80 -21.24
N LYS A 429 8.09 30.75 -20.55
CA LYS A 429 7.20 30.44 -19.43
C LYS A 429 6.07 29.47 -19.79
N LEU A 430 5.57 29.49 -21.03
CA LEU A 430 4.54 28.53 -21.47
C LEU A 430 5.02 27.07 -21.37
N PHE A 431 6.30 26.83 -21.63
CA PHE A 431 6.90 25.49 -21.56
C PHE A 431 7.23 25.06 -20.13
N THR A 432 7.50 26.01 -19.24
CA THR A 432 7.73 25.73 -17.82
C THR A 432 6.42 25.48 -17.04
N THR A 433 5.27 25.85 -17.61
CA THR A 433 3.93 25.48 -17.08
C THR A 433 3.56 24.01 -17.34
N VAL A 434 4.06 23.41 -18.43
CA VAL A 434 3.69 22.05 -18.84
C VAL A 434 4.05 20.98 -17.79
N PRO A 435 5.25 20.99 -17.16
CA PRO A 435 5.58 20.07 -16.08
C PRO A 435 4.63 20.14 -14.88
N VAL A 436 4.10 21.33 -14.55
CA VAL A 436 3.14 21.51 -13.46
C VAL A 436 1.83 20.77 -13.78
N LEU A 437 1.31 20.92 -15.01
CA LEU A 437 0.11 20.22 -15.48
C LEU A 437 0.28 18.70 -15.53
N VAL A 438 1.47 18.25 -15.96
CA VAL A 438 1.86 16.84 -15.95
C VAL A 438 1.88 16.28 -14.53
N THR A 439 2.45 17.05 -13.59
CA THR A 439 2.55 16.65 -12.19
C THR A 439 1.18 16.50 -11.55
N ALA A 440 0.20 17.28 -11.96
CA ALA A 440 -1.17 17.15 -11.45
C ALA A 440 -1.85 15.82 -11.78
N TYR A 441 -1.39 15.07 -12.79
CA TYR A 441 -1.97 13.77 -13.17
C TYR A 441 -1.13 12.55 -12.75
N ILE A 442 -0.03 12.75 -12.02
CA ILE A 442 0.85 11.65 -11.64
C ILE A 442 0.17 10.72 -10.64
N CYS A 443 -0.03 9.47 -11.04
CA CYS A 443 -0.55 8.44 -10.14
C CYS A 443 0.10 7.06 -10.36
N HIS A 444 1.04 6.95 -11.31
CA HIS A 444 1.64 5.70 -11.77
C HIS A 444 2.26 4.84 -10.66
N HIS A 445 2.82 5.49 -9.64
CA HIS A 445 3.44 4.80 -8.50
C HIS A 445 2.43 4.09 -7.60
N ASN A 446 1.15 4.47 -7.63
CA ASN A 446 0.09 3.90 -6.80
C ASN A 446 -0.79 2.86 -7.53
N ILE A 447 -0.59 2.68 -8.84
CA ILE A 447 -1.42 1.79 -9.66
C ILE A 447 -1.25 0.33 -9.24
N HIS A 448 -0.02 -0.20 -9.26
CA HIS A 448 0.21 -1.60 -8.89
C HIS A 448 -0.19 -1.91 -7.43
N PRO A 449 0.11 -1.07 -6.42
CA PRO A 449 -0.43 -1.26 -5.07
C PRO A 449 -1.94 -1.41 -5.05
N ILE A 450 -2.68 -0.51 -5.73
CA ILE A 450 -4.14 -0.58 -5.80
C ILE A 450 -4.61 -1.84 -6.55
N GLU A 451 -3.94 -2.25 -7.65
CA GLU A 451 -4.27 -3.48 -8.41
C GLU A 451 -4.14 -4.72 -7.54
N ASN A 452 -3.10 -4.76 -6.70
CA ASN A 452 -2.82 -5.88 -5.81
C ASN A 452 -3.81 -5.97 -4.63
N GLU A 453 -4.48 -4.88 -4.27
CA GLU A 453 -5.50 -4.83 -3.20
C GLU A 453 -6.93 -5.11 -3.70
N LEU A 454 -7.16 -5.01 -5.00
CA LEU A 454 -8.47 -5.19 -5.63
C LEU A 454 -8.99 -6.63 -5.55
N ARG A 455 -10.32 -6.78 -5.38
CA ARG A 455 -10.98 -8.11 -5.48
C ARG A 455 -10.79 -8.72 -6.87
N ASP A 456 -10.87 -7.88 -7.88
CA ASP A 456 -10.77 -8.24 -9.30
C ASP A 456 -9.82 -7.27 -10.00
N GLY A 457 -8.55 -7.67 -10.14
CA GLY A 457 -7.52 -6.87 -10.81
C GLY A 457 -7.79 -6.63 -12.30
N SER A 458 -8.69 -7.40 -12.94
CA SER A 458 -9.05 -7.18 -14.34
C SER A 458 -9.72 -5.81 -14.56
N GLN A 459 -10.41 -5.30 -13.52
CA GLN A 459 -11.14 -4.03 -13.53
C GLN A 459 -10.24 -2.80 -13.43
N MET A 460 -8.94 -2.96 -13.17
CA MET A 460 -8.01 -1.84 -12.96
C MET A 460 -8.02 -0.83 -14.11
N LYS A 461 -8.11 -1.29 -15.36
CA LYS A 461 -8.21 -0.39 -16.52
C LYS A 461 -9.46 0.50 -16.46
N SER A 462 -10.59 -0.06 -16.05
CA SER A 462 -11.84 0.69 -15.90
C SER A 462 -11.79 1.65 -14.71
N ILE A 463 -11.14 1.26 -13.62
CA ILE A 463 -10.90 2.09 -12.44
C ILE A 463 -10.07 3.32 -12.82
N VAL A 464 -8.93 3.11 -13.50
CA VAL A 464 -8.08 4.20 -14.00
C VAL A 464 -8.87 5.17 -14.87
N ARG A 465 -9.62 4.66 -15.85
CA ARG A 465 -10.41 5.52 -16.75
C ARG A 465 -11.47 6.33 -15.99
N THR A 466 -12.17 5.71 -15.04
CA THR A 466 -13.19 6.38 -14.22
C THR A 466 -12.57 7.44 -13.32
N SER A 467 -11.44 7.14 -12.68
CA SER A 467 -10.70 8.09 -11.84
C SER A 467 -10.15 9.27 -12.63
N ILE A 468 -9.55 9.03 -13.81
CA ILE A 468 -9.03 10.12 -14.67
C ILE A 468 -10.19 11.01 -15.13
N VAL A 469 -11.31 10.45 -15.59
CA VAL A 469 -12.48 11.26 -15.99
C VAL A 469 -13.00 12.10 -14.82
N LEU A 470 -13.18 11.49 -13.64
CA LEU A 470 -13.60 12.20 -12.44
C LEU A 470 -12.64 13.36 -12.10
N CYS A 471 -11.34 13.09 -12.03
CA CYS A 471 -10.34 14.11 -11.71
C CYS A 471 -10.24 15.19 -12.79
N SER A 472 -10.32 14.84 -14.08
CA SER A 472 -10.33 15.82 -15.17
C SER A 472 -11.51 16.76 -15.11
N THR A 473 -12.70 16.28 -14.72
CA THR A 473 -13.87 17.17 -14.52
C THR A 473 -13.64 18.17 -13.39
N VAL A 474 -13.08 17.70 -12.26
CA VAL A 474 -12.72 18.56 -11.12
C VAL A 474 -11.66 19.57 -11.53
N TYR A 475 -10.62 19.14 -12.25
CA TYR A 475 -9.53 20.00 -12.70
C TYR A 475 -9.97 21.07 -13.67
N ILE A 476 -10.73 20.71 -14.71
CA ILE A 476 -11.26 21.67 -15.67
C ILE A 476 -12.14 22.70 -14.94
N ALA A 477 -13.02 22.25 -14.04
CA ALA A 477 -13.88 23.15 -13.28
C ALA A 477 -13.09 24.07 -12.35
N THR A 478 -12.15 23.53 -11.56
CA THR A 478 -11.27 24.33 -10.69
C THR A 478 -10.47 25.34 -11.49
N SER A 479 -9.80 24.91 -12.55
CA SER A 479 -9.01 25.78 -13.43
C SER A 479 -9.85 26.91 -13.98
N PHE A 480 -11.01 26.58 -14.57
CA PHE A 480 -11.87 27.55 -15.23
C PHE A 480 -12.49 28.53 -14.24
N PHE A 481 -13.11 28.05 -13.16
CA PHE A 481 -13.76 28.92 -12.17
C PHE A 481 -12.74 29.70 -11.33
N GLY A 482 -11.61 29.10 -10.96
CA GLY A 482 -10.54 29.80 -10.25
C GLY A 482 -9.94 30.92 -11.11
N PHE A 483 -9.66 30.65 -12.39
CA PHE A 483 -9.14 31.68 -13.29
C PHE A 483 -10.19 32.76 -13.63
N LEU A 484 -11.47 32.40 -13.72
CA LEU A 484 -12.56 33.39 -13.85
C LEU A 484 -12.68 34.29 -12.63
N LEU A 485 -12.47 33.75 -11.44
CA LEU A 485 -12.65 34.47 -10.18
C LEU A 485 -11.56 35.52 -9.96
N PHE A 486 -10.29 35.20 -10.30
CA PHE A 486 -9.13 36.04 -10.00
C PHE A 486 -8.43 36.62 -11.23
N GLY A 487 -8.64 36.07 -12.42
CA GLY A 487 -8.04 36.56 -13.67
C GLY A 487 -6.51 36.63 -13.61
N ASP A 488 -5.95 37.77 -14.02
CA ASP A 488 -4.50 38.00 -13.99
C ASP A 488 -3.92 38.12 -12.55
N HIS A 489 -4.77 38.25 -11.52
CA HIS A 489 -4.36 38.26 -10.11
C HIS A 489 -4.28 36.87 -9.48
N THR A 490 -4.53 35.81 -10.24
CA THR A 490 -4.38 34.42 -9.76
C THR A 490 -2.93 34.20 -9.27
N LEU A 491 -2.77 33.77 -8.02
CA LEU A 491 -1.48 33.41 -7.41
C LEU A 491 -1.11 31.96 -7.74
N ASP A 492 0.15 31.60 -7.50
CA ASP A 492 0.64 30.24 -7.74
C ASP A 492 -0.10 29.21 -6.88
N ASP A 493 -0.41 29.57 -5.63
CA ASP A 493 -1.41 28.91 -4.79
C ASP A 493 -2.72 29.69 -4.84
N VAL A 494 -3.73 29.14 -5.53
CA VAL A 494 -5.04 29.79 -5.63
C VAL A 494 -5.73 29.98 -4.28
N LEU A 495 -5.37 29.22 -3.23
CA LEU A 495 -5.96 29.39 -1.90
C LEU A 495 -5.50 30.67 -1.21
N ALA A 496 -4.31 31.16 -1.54
CA ALA A 496 -3.82 32.44 -1.05
C ALA A 496 -4.69 33.61 -1.56
N ASN A 497 -5.39 33.45 -2.69
CA ASN A 497 -6.34 34.46 -3.17
C ASN A 497 -7.65 34.54 -2.36
N PHE A 498 -7.94 33.57 -1.48
CA PHE A 498 -9.16 33.53 -0.66
C PHE A 498 -8.94 34.13 0.74
N ASP A 499 -7.96 35.03 0.92
CA ASP A 499 -7.76 35.77 2.16
C ASP A 499 -8.51 37.12 2.19
N GLY A 500 -8.89 37.65 1.03
CA GLY A 500 -9.53 38.96 0.88
C GLY A 500 -11.05 38.94 0.73
N GLU A 501 -11.67 40.12 0.81
CA GLU A 501 -13.11 40.27 0.60
C GLU A 501 -13.53 39.95 -0.85
N LEU A 502 -14.34 38.91 -1.01
CA LEU A 502 -14.88 38.51 -2.31
C LEU A 502 -15.95 39.47 -2.86
N GLY A 503 -16.45 40.45 -2.10
CA GLY A 503 -17.51 41.36 -2.56
C GLY A 503 -18.88 40.68 -2.78
N ILE A 504 -19.14 39.59 -2.06
CA ILE A 504 -20.41 38.84 -2.05
C ILE A 504 -20.88 38.62 -0.61
N PRO A 505 -22.19 38.43 -0.36
CA PRO A 505 -22.69 38.11 0.97
C PRO A 505 -22.06 36.81 1.47
N TYR A 506 -21.68 36.77 2.76
CA TYR A 506 -21.00 35.64 3.41
C TYR A 506 -19.63 35.28 2.80
N GLY A 507 -18.97 36.21 2.09
CA GLY A 507 -17.68 35.96 1.44
C GLY A 507 -16.58 35.43 2.35
N SER A 508 -16.42 35.99 3.56
CA SER A 508 -15.41 35.53 4.54
C SER A 508 -15.66 34.09 5.00
N LEU A 509 -16.92 33.73 5.28
CA LEU A 509 -17.28 32.35 5.64
C LEU A 509 -16.98 31.37 4.48
N LEU A 510 -17.27 31.76 3.25
CA LEU A 510 -17.00 30.91 2.08
C LEU A 510 -15.49 30.73 1.85
N ASN A 511 -14.70 31.79 2.03
CA ASN A 511 -13.24 31.75 2.03
C ASN A 511 -12.69 30.72 3.03
N ASP A 512 -13.13 30.84 4.29
CA ASP A 512 -12.72 29.94 5.36
C ASP A 512 -13.10 28.48 5.05
N VAL A 513 -14.31 28.25 4.58
CA VAL A 513 -14.75 26.89 4.22
C VAL A 513 -13.91 26.33 3.08
N VAL A 514 -13.59 27.12 2.04
CA VAL A 514 -12.72 26.70 0.94
C VAL A 514 -11.32 26.34 1.46
N ARG A 515 -10.70 27.22 2.24
CA ARG A 515 -9.34 27.04 2.77
C ARG A 515 -9.24 25.86 3.73
N VAL A 516 -10.13 25.78 4.71
CA VAL A 516 -10.13 24.71 5.73
C VAL A 516 -10.50 23.36 5.13
N SER A 517 -11.50 23.30 4.24
CA SER A 517 -11.89 22.04 3.58
C SER A 517 -10.73 21.44 2.78
N TYR A 518 -9.93 22.29 2.15
CA TYR A 518 -8.77 21.85 1.38
C TYR A 518 -7.57 21.45 2.26
N VAL A 519 -7.32 22.16 3.36
CA VAL A 519 -6.32 21.72 4.36
C VAL A 519 -6.66 20.31 4.88
N ILE A 520 -7.93 20.06 5.21
CA ILE A 520 -8.41 18.74 5.62
C ILE A 520 -8.24 17.72 4.48
N HIS A 521 -8.55 18.11 3.23
CA HIS A 521 -8.31 17.25 2.06
C HIS A 521 -6.85 16.78 2.00
N LEU A 522 -5.88 17.70 2.04
CA LEU A 522 -4.45 17.38 1.98
C LEU A 522 -4.00 16.55 3.19
N MET A 523 -4.52 16.83 4.38
CA MET A 523 -4.23 16.03 5.58
C MET A 523 -4.65 14.56 5.43
N LEU A 524 -5.76 14.30 4.73
CA LEU A 524 -6.24 12.94 4.44
C LEU A 524 -5.47 12.26 3.31
N VAL A 525 -4.93 13.03 2.35
CA VAL A 525 -4.13 12.48 1.24
C VAL A 525 -2.71 12.15 1.68
N PHE A 526 -2.14 12.95 2.59
CA PHE A 526 -0.74 12.84 3.03
C PHE A 526 -0.31 11.41 3.43
N PRO A 527 -1.06 10.65 4.25
CA PRO A 527 -0.63 9.31 4.68
C PRO A 527 -0.58 8.30 3.53
N ILE A 528 -1.40 8.49 2.49
CA ILE A 528 -1.46 7.60 1.31
C ILE A 528 -0.16 7.71 0.53
N VAL A 529 0.26 8.95 0.23
CA VAL A 529 1.50 9.22 -0.49
C VAL A 529 2.71 8.87 0.37
N PHE A 530 2.66 9.17 1.68
CA PHE A 530 3.72 8.81 2.63
C PHE A 530 3.92 7.30 2.74
N PHE A 531 2.84 6.51 2.71
CA PHE A 531 2.93 5.06 2.71
C PHE A 531 3.69 4.55 1.49
N SER A 532 3.39 5.08 0.29
CA SER A 532 4.11 4.73 -0.94
C SER A 532 5.58 5.17 -0.89
N LEU A 533 5.88 6.37 -0.38
CA LEU A 533 7.24 6.85 -0.17
C LEU A 533 8.04 5.90 0.73
N ARG A 534 7.47 5.54 1.89
CA ARG A 534 8.12 4.66 2.86
C ARG A 534 8.45 3.30 2.25
N LEU A 535 7.53 2.69 1.52
CA LEU A 535 7.74 1.38 0.88
C LEU A 535 8.83 1.44 -0.21
N ASN A 536 8.84 2.48 -1.05
CA ASN A 536 9.84 2.63 -2.09
C ASN A 536 11.23 2.94 -1.51
N MET A 537 11.28 3.75 -0.44
CA MET A 537 12.53 4.03 0.28
C MET A 537 13.08 2.78 0.98
N ASP A 538 12.19 2.00 1.61
CA ASP A 538 12.52 0.73 2.25
C ASP A 538 13.17 -0.26 1.27
N GLY A 539 12.56 -0.39 0.08
CA GLY A 539 13.06 -1.25 -0.99
C GLY A 539 14.35 -0.76 -1.66
N LEU A 540 14.65 0.54 -1.58
CA LEU A 540 15.89 1.12 -2.11
C LEU A 540 17.07 0.89 -1.16
N PHE A 541 16.89 1.17 0.13
CA PHE A 541 17.98 1.09 1.12
C PHE A 541 18.18 -0.30 1.69
N PHE A 542 17.13 -1.12 1.81
CA PHE A 542 17.27 -2.49 2.31
C PHE A 542 16.49 -3.50 1.46
N PRO A 543 16.95 -3.76 0.21
CA PRO A 543 16.29 -4.67 -0.72
C PRO A 543 16.24 -6.14 -0.26
N TYR A 544 17.06 -6.52 0.72
CA TYR A 544 17.18 -7.89 1.24
C TYR A 544 16.56 -8.08 2.63
N ALA A 545 16.02 -7.03 3.23
CA ALA A 545 15.46 -7.08 4.57
C ALA A 545 14.01 -7.62 4.59
N ILE A 546 13.57 -8.06 5.77
CA ILE A 546 12.20 -8.50 6.01
C ILE A 546 11.24 -7.31 5.78
N PRO A 547 9.99 -7.52 5.31
CA PRO A 547 9.06 -6.43 5.06
C PRO A 547 8.92 -5.48 6.26
N ILE A 548 8.94 -4.17 5.99
CA ILE A 548 9.00 -3.11 7.01
C ILE A 548 7.91 -3.20 8.09
N ALA A 549 6.76 -3.80 7.78
CA ALA A 549 5.66 -3.98 8.73
C ALA A 549 6.03 -4.86 9.96
N TYR A 550 7.00 -5.76 9.80
CA TYR A 550 7.44 -6.70 10.84
C TYR A 550 8.61 -6.19 11.68
N ASP A 551 9.34 -5.18 11.21
CA ASP A 551 10.46 -4.56 11.94
C ASP A 551 10.06 -3.19 12.49
N ASN A 552 9.67 -3.15 13.77
CA ASN A 552 9.22 -1.93 14.42
C ASN A 552 10.31 -0.84 14.46
N ARG A 553 11.56 -1.22 14.72
CA ARG A 553 12.65 -0.24 14.88
C ARG A 553 12.94 0.44 13.55
N ARG A 554 13.05 -0.36 12.48
CA ARG A 554 13.21 0.16 11.12
C ARG A 554 12.00 0.98 10.68
N PHE A 555 10.79 0.50 10.96
CA PHE A 555 9.55 1.22 10.64
C PHE A 555 9.52 2.63 11.25
N PHE A 556 9.77 2.76 12.56
CA PHE A 556 9.78 4.06 13.23
C PHE A 556 10.95 4.93 12.80
N SER A 557 12.16 4.36 12.65
CA SER A 557 13.34 5.11 12.24
C SER A 557 13.21 5.70 10.83
N VAL A 558 12.78 4.89 9.84
CA VAL A 558 12.53 5.32 8.47
C VAL A 558 11.41 6.37 8.41
N THR A 559 10.34 6.16 9.17
CA THR A 559 9.22 7.12 9.25
C THR A 559 9.66 8.46 9.85
N ALA A 560 10.42 8.44 10.94
CA ALA A 560 10.94 9.63 11.61
C ALA A 560 11.93 10.40 10.71
N ALA A 561 12.82 9.69 10.02
CA ALA A 561 13.76 10.31 9.08
C ALA A 561 13.03 10.99 7.89
N LEU A 562 12.03 10.31 7.32
CA LEU A 562 11.23 10.85 6.22
C LEU A 562 10.44 12.09 6.62
N ILE A 563 9.71 12.04 7.74
CA ILE A 563 8.89 13.18 8.16
C ILE A 563 9.76 14.38 8.54
N CYS A 564 10.94 14.13 9.14
CA CYS A 564 11.93 15.17 9.40
C CYS A 564 12.42 15.82 8.10
N LEU A 565 12.77 15.01 7.10
CA LEU A 565 13.21 15.50 5.79
C LEU A 565 12.11 16.32 5.08
N ILE A 566 10.85 15.87 5.14
CA ILE A 566 9.70 16.60 4.58
C ILE A 566 9.49 17.94 5.30
N PHE A 567 9.54 17.92 6.64
CA PHE A 567 9.40 19.13 7.45
C PHE A 567 10.51 20.16 7.15
N LEU A 568 11.77 19.71 7.06
CA LEU A 568 12.88 20.58 6.68
C LEU A 568 12.70 21.14 5.27
N GLY A 569 12.33 20.28 4.31
CA GLY A 569 12.04 20.70 2.94
C GLY A 569 10.97 21.79 2.85
N ALA A 570 9.88 21.66 3.61
CA ALA A 570 8.80 22.64 3.61
C ALA A 570 9.19 23.99 4.23
N ASN A 571 10.12 23.99 5.20
CA ASN A 571 10.64 25.25 5.77
C ASN A 571 11.68 25.92 4.86
N CYS A 572 12.44 25.15 4.07
CA CYS A 572 13.47 25.67 3.19
C CYS A 572 12.96 26.14 1.82
N VAL A 573 11.89 25.53 1.30
CA VAL A 573 11.34 25.87 -0.02
C VAL A 573 10.28 26.97 0.14
N PRO A 574 10.49 28.16 -0.47
CA PRO A 574 9.62 29.32 -0.29
C PRO A 574 8.37 29.29 -1.18
N SER A 575 8.42 28.64 -2.35
CA SER A 575 7.32 28.61 -3.31
C SER A 575 6.92 27.19 -3.69
N ILE A 576 5.61 26.94 -3.78
CA ILE A 576 5.06 25.69 -4.33
C ILE A 576 5.39 25.53 -5.82
N TRP A 577 5.52 26.64 -6.54
CA TRP A 577 5.73 26.66 -7.98
C TRP A 577 7.09 26.05 -8.33
N ASP A 578 8.15 26.48 -7.63
CA ASP A 578 9.51 25.98 -7.81
C ASP A 578 9.59 24.47 -7.51
N ALA A 579 8.90 24.03 -6.44
CA ALA A 579 8.85 22.62 -6.07
C ALA A 579 8.17 21.77 -7.16
N PHE A 580 7.06 22.25 -7.74
CA PHE A 580 6.37 21.58 -8.84
C PHE A 580 7.16 21.59 -10.14
N GLN A 581 7.83 22.69 -10.47
CA GLN A 581 8.67 22.75 -11.67
C GLN A 581 9.83 21.77 -11.58
N PHE A 582 10.58 21.78 -10.47
CA PHE A 582 11.73 20.91 -10.29
C PHE A 582 11.33 19.43 -10.22
N THR A 583 10.39 19.08 -9.35
CA THR A 583 9.93 17.70 -9.16
C THR A 583 9.19 17.20 -10.41
N GLY A 584 8.44 18.09 -11.07
CA GLY A 584 7.70 17.83 -12.28
C GLY A 584 8.60 17.52 -13.46
N ALA A 585 9.54 18.42 -13.75
CA ALA A 585 10.45 18.29 -14.88
C ALA A 585 11.41 17.11 -14.77
N THR A 586 11.70 16.63 -13.56
CA THR A 586 12.66 15.54 -13.33
C THR A 586 11.97 14.19 -13.04
N ALA A 587 11.58 13.97 -11.80
CA ALA A 587 11.10 12.69 -11.29
C ALA A 587 9.70 12.34 -11.83
N THR A 588 8.80 13.31 -11.87
CA THR A 588 7.39 13.09 -12.25
C THR A 588 7.27 12.68 -13.71
N VAL A 589 7.84 13.47 -14.62
CA VAL A 589 7.88 13.17 -16.05
C VAL A 589 8.58 11.83 -16.31
N SER A 590 9.63 11.51 -15.54
CA SER A 590 10.31 10.22 -15.64
C SER A 590 9.39 9.05 -15.32
N VAL A 591 8.73 9.10 -14.15
CA VAL A 591 7.83 8.04 -13.66
C VAL A 591 6.58 7.91 -14.52
N GLY A 592 6.00 9.03 -14.95
CA GLY A 592 4.73 9.07 -15.64
C GLY A 592 4.81 8.85 -17.15
N PHE A 593 5.92 9.24 -17.80
CA PHE A 593 5.98 9.25 -19.27
C PHE A 593 7.23 8.61 -19.85
N ILE A 594 8.42 8.88 -19.32
CA ILE A 594 9.66 8.35 -19.89
C ILE A 594 9.76 6.84 -19.68
N PHE A 595 9.61 6.36 -18.44
CA PHE A 595 9.73 4.92 -18.14
C PHE A 595 8.66 4.07 -18.85
N PRO A 596 7.36 4.41 -18.82
CA PRO A 596 6.34 3.61 -19.50
C PRO A 596 6.60 3.52 -21.01
N ALA A 597 6.93 4.65 -21.65
CA ALA A 597 7.24 4.69 -23.06
C ALA A 597 8.53 3.94 -23.41
N ALA A 598 9.57 4.04 -22.58
CA ALA A 598 10.83 3.34 -22.79
C ALA A 598 10.65 1.81 -22.67
N ILE A 599 9.82 1.33 -21.73
CA ILE A 599 9.46 -0.08 -21.60
C ILE A 599 8.77 -0.59 -22.88
N VAL A 600 7.85 0.20 -23.44
CA VAL A 600 7.14 -0.15 -24.69
C VAL A 600 8.07 -0.20 -25.89
N ILE A 601 9.00 0.75 -26.01
CA ILE A 601 9.97 0.78 -27.11
C ILE A 601 10.97 -0.37 -27.00
N ARG A 602 11.41 -0.69 -25.78
CA ARG A 602 12.30 -1.83 -25.52
C ARG A 602 11.66 -3.15 -25.92
N ASP A 603 10.35 -3.27 -25.72
CA ASP A 603 9.50 -4.37 -26.21
C ASP A 603 10.05 -5.77 -25.91
N THR A 604 10.54 -6.00 -24.68
CA THR A 604 11.20 -7.26 -24.28
C THR A 604 10.35 -8.50 -24.56
N HIS A 605 9.02 -8.35 -24.56
CA HIS A 605 8.05 -9.42 -24.75
C HIS A 605 7.42 -9.45 -26.16
N GLY A 606 7.81 -8.55 -27.07
CA GLY A 606 7.32 -8.52 -28.45
C GLY A 606 5.81 -8.27 -28.60
N ILE A 607 5.21 -7.50 -27.68
CA ILE A 607 3.76 -7.23 -27.65
C ILE A 607 3.41 -5.84 -28.19
N ALA A 608 4.39 -4.95 -28.38
CA ALA A 608 4.14 -3.57 -28.79
C ALA A 608 3.57 -3.50 -30.22
N THR A 609 2.48 -2.75 -30.39
CA THR A 609 1.96 -2.44 -31.73
C THR A 609 2.70 -1.24 -32.35
N LYS A 610 2.58 -1.05 -33.67
CA LYS A 610 3.12 0.14 -34.35
C LYS A 610 2.56 1.45 -33.78
N ARG A 611 1.29 1.44 -33.36
CA ARG A 611 0.65 2.60 -32.70
C ARG A 611 1.25 2.85 -31.32
N ASP A 612 1.48 1.80 -30.53
CA ASP A 612 2.09 1.92 -29.19
C ASP A 612 3.50 2.50 -29.28
N ARG A 613 4.30 2.07 -30.28
CA ARG A 613 5.64 2.63 -30.54
C ARG A 613 5.57 4.10 -30.93
N LEU A 614 4.67 4.48 -31.84
CA LEU A 614 4.49 5.88 -32.23
C LEU A 614 4.09 6.76 -31.03
N VAL A 615 3.10 6.33 -30.25
CA VAL A 615 2.64 7.07 -29.07
C VAL A 615 3.77 7.19 -28.04
N SER A 616 4.52 6.12 -27.80
CA SER A 616 5.66 6.11 -26.88
C SER A 616 6.79 7.04 -27.34
N SER A 617 7.12 7.05 -28.63
CA SER A 617 8.12 7.97 -29.18
C SER A 617 7.70 9.43 -29.04
N VAL A 618 6.43 9.75 -29.29
CA VAL A 618 5.88 11.10 -29.08
C VAL A 618 5.91 11.47 -27.59
N MET A 619 5.52 10.56 -26.70
CA MET A 619 5.57 10.79 -25.25
C MET A 619 6.99 11.10 -24.75
N ILE A 620 8.00 10.34 -25.20
CA ILE A 620 9.40 10.62 -24.82
C ILE A 620 9.85 11.95 -25.38
N LEU A 621 9.53 12.27 -26.64
CA LEU A 621 9.91 13.54 -27.24
C LEU A 621 9.31 14.72 -26.47
N LEU A 622 8.02 14.67 -26.15
CA LEU A 622 7.34 15.70 -25.37
C LEU A 622 7.90 15.79 -23.94
N ALA A 623 8.12 14.65 -23.29
CA ALA A 623 8.69 14.58 -21.94
C ALA A 623 10.10 15.20 -21.90
N VAL A 624 11.01 14.75 -22.76
CA VAL A 624 12.39 15.23 -22.78
C VAL A 624 12.45 16.71 -23.19
N SER A 625 11.70 17.13 -24.21
CA SER A 625 11.70 18.55 -24.62
C SER A 625 11.16 19.47 -23.51
N SER A 626 10.04 19.11 -22.88
CA SER A 626 9.48 19.89 -21.78
C SER A 626 10.41 19.92 -20.57
N SER A 627 10.99 18.78 -20.19
CA SER A 627 11.96 18.69 -19.08
C SER A 627 13.23 19.49 -19.36
N SER A 628 13.80 19.40 -20.56
CA SER A 628 15.00 20.17 -20.93
C SER A 628 14.73 21.67 -20.88
N VAL A 629 13.60 22.13 -21.42
CA VAL A 629 13.25 23.56 -21.40
C VAL A 629 13.01 24.05 -19.96
N ALA A 630 12.29 23.28 -19.15
CA ALA A 630 12.05 23.63 -17.75
C ALA A 630 13.34 23.71 -16.95
N ILE A 631 14.19 22.68 -17.01
CA ILE A 631 15.47 22.66 -16.30
C ILE A 631 16.39 23.80 -16.76
N CYS A 632 16.47 24.05 -18.08
CA CYS A 632 17.27 25.17 -18.59
C CYS A 632 16.74 26.52 -18.12
N SER A 633 15.41 26.70 -18.08
CA SER A 633 14.78 27.93 -17.58
C SER A 633 15.04 28.13 -16.09
N ASP A 634 14.94 27.06 -15.29
CA ASP A 634 15.16 27.11 -13.84
C ASP A 634 16.62 27.46 -13.54
N ILE A 635 17.55 26.80 -14.24
CA ILE A 635 18.99 27.11 -14.17
C ILE A 635 19.24 28.57 -14.53
N TYR A 636 18.66 29.06 -15.63
CA TYR A 636 18.83 30.44 -16.07
C TYR A 636 18.27 31.44 -15.05
N SER A 637 17.11 31.16 -14.45
CA SER A 637 16.51 31.96 -13.39
C SER A 637 17.43 32.04 -12.16
N ILE A 638 17.97 30.90 -11.72
CA ILE A 638 18.89 30.84 -10.57
C ILE A 638 20.17 31.67 -10.84
N PHE A 639 20.74 31.58 -12.05
CA PHE A 639 21.95 32.32 -12.39
C PHE A 639 21.73 33.83 -12.59
N ASN A 640 20.57 34.26 -13.10
CA ASN A 640 20.27 35.69 -13.24
C ASN A 640 19.89 36.36 -11.91
N ILE A 641 19.33 35.63 -10.94
CA ILE A 641 19.12 36.15 -9.57
C ILE A 641 20.47 36.50 -8.91
N GLY A 642 21.57 35.84 -9.30
CA GLY A 642 22.92 36.16 -8.82
C GLY A 642 23.56 37.41 -9.43
N VAL A 643 22.92 38.07 -10.42
CA VAL A 643 23.47 39.26 -11.11
C VAL A 643 22.79 40.56 -10.64
N GLU A 644 21.63 40.48 -9.99
CA GLU A 644 20.91 41.63 -9.43
C GLU A 644 20.96 41.72 -7.90
N ALA A 645 21.80 40.90 -7.24
CA ALA A 645 22.04 40.95 -5.79
C ALA A 645 23.23 41.85 -5.41
#